data_AF-A0A3P3R7R4-F1
#
_entry.id   AF-A0A3P3R7R4-F1
#
_cell.length_a   1.000
_cell.length_b   1.000
_cell.length_c   1.000
_cell.angle_alpha   90.00
_cell.angle_beta   90.00
_cell.angle_gamma   90.00
#
_symmetry.space_group_name_H-M   'P 1'
#
loop_
_entity.id
_entity.type
_entity.pdbx_description
1 polymer ?
#
loop_
_entity_poly.entity_id
_entity_poly.type
_entity_poly.pdbx_seq_one_letter_code
_entity_poly.pdbx_strand_id
1 'polypeptide(L)'
;MTQESPNTETEEPKRNDEADQNVDHPVACGRDSESSVGENGRGASSESFVKGCVSESGIIGRRDYLRVLGSASVAGLIGSPTGTATAQSTFDEAAADQRIRETQMGSLMIEVVDTNGAPINGASVNVEMQEHDFGFGTALGADQLINQTSDGDPYREHLLDLFNTAVLGNQMKWRFWEENQSLADAAVDWLDQHGFRIRGHTCIWGAPDAYAIPADILTAIENDDGQTVRNRSLQHIRDIITHYGEQIEEWDVVNEALHRGQLHSAVYPGQINLDDLPAGEIQPWRSPLLADWYAEAQSVIDENGLDVGICTNDYNTLTWAYARERYASQLEFLGNQGIDLDGIGLQGHIGPTLGSGDPWSYARINQMFDHYAGFGATQRVTEFDMAGSDWSGHQQRADVMERYLKTAFGHPDVTDFLIWGMWDTTHWRSEAPFFEEDWSTKPAYDVYTGLVFDEWWTSESGTTDGSGSYVVDAFLGQHKITAETDSDSATTSVAVTDSSGTTTVTITIDASGTGDELVVNDYDGSPAWPGTNDLGQWCGGGSFQNGSGSVSNGALVVEYDDGGWLQEQINQDVSDYSTLVLDVSGATGGEESEISLSMGGASGLLSDLTSDSIGTSTSSVAVDLEAAGVDRTASSLSIRLNFWQGGTSTLTIEEIRLE
;
A
#
# COMPACT_ATOMS: atom_id res chain seq x y z
N MET A 1 0.09 -44.82 7.73
CA MET A 1 1.02 -45.82 8.30
C MET A 1 2.24 -45.05 8.74
N THR A 2 2.38 -44.92 10.05
CA THR A 2 3.41 -44.15 10.76
C THR A 2 4.77 -44.84 10.67
N GLN A 3 5.83 -44.08 10.40
CA GLN A 3 7.20 -44.45 10.73
C GLN A 3 7.93 -43.24 11.33
N GLU A 4 8.12 -43.32 12.64
CA GLU A 4 9.09 -42.56 13.41
C GLU A 4 10.52 -42.92 12.96
N SER A 5 11.45 -41.98 13.07
CA SER A 5 12.88 -42.26 13.13
C SER A 5 13.55 -41.38 14.19
N PRO A 6 14.59 -41.88 14.89
CA PRO A 6 14.91 -41.45 16.24
C PRO A 6 16.11 -40.50 16.33
N ASN A 7 16.06 -39.66 17.38
CA ASN A 7 17.14 -38.84 17.91
C ASN A 7 18.46 -39.61 18.10
N THR A 8 19.57 -38.96 17.74
CA THR A 8 20.90 -39.28 18.26
C THR A 8 21.58 -38.01 18.74
N GLU A 9 21.74 -37.93 20.06
CA GLU A 9 22.65 -37.03 20.78
C GLU A 9 24.11 -37.37 20.43
N THR A 10 24.93 -36.34 20.20
CA THR A 10 26.39 -36.46 20.28
C THR A 10 26.96 -35.33 21.12
N GLU A 11 27.55 -35.72 22.26
CA GLU A 11 28.34 -34.89 23.16
C GLU A 11 29.62 -34.37 22.48
N GLU A 12 29.89 -33.06 22.62
CA GLU A 12 31.20 -32.47 22.34
C GLU A 12 32.08 -32.38 23.60
N PRO A 13 33.40 -32.63 23.51
CA PRO A 13 34.33 -32.40 24.62
C PRO A 13 35.01 -31.02 24.56
N LYS A 14 35.06 -30.39 25.74
CA LYS A 14 35.81 -29.16 26.07
C LYS A 14 37.31 -29.21 25.75
N ARG A 15 37.87 -28.10 25.24
CA ARG A 15 39.25 -27.60 25.45
C ARG A 15 39.24 -26.06 25.39
N ASN A 16 39.46 -25.35 26.48
CA ASN A 16 40.74 -24.89 27.08
C ASN A 16 41.45 -23.76 26.30
N ASP A 17 41.43 -22.59 26.95
CA ASP A 17 42.24 -21.38 26.73
C ASP A 17 43.75 -21.66 26.64
N GLU A 18 44.47 -20.89 25.82
CA GLU A 18 45.56 -19.98 26.24
C GLU A 18 46.27 -19.28 25.06
N ALA A 19 46.33 -17.95 25.18
CA ALA A 19 47.47 -17.03 24.96
C ALA A 19 48.10 -16.79 23.58
N ASP A 20 47.86 -15.56 23.08
CA ASP A 20 48.83 -14.52 22.68
C ASP A 20 50.27 -14.92 22.29
N GLN A 21 50.69 -14.47 21.10
CA GLN A 21 51.94 -13.68 20.96
C GLN A 21 52.06 -12.95 19.60
N ASN A 22 52.11 -11.61 19.71
CA ASN A 22 52.64 -10.64 18.75
C ASN A 22 54.05 -10.99 18.24
N VAL A 23 54.31 -10.78 16.94
CA VAL A 23 55.61 -10.28 16.46
C VAL A 23 55.39 -9.33 15.28
N ASP A 24 55.98 -8.15 15.40
CA ASP A 24 55.91 -6.99 14.52
C ASP A 24 57.25 -6.79 13.77
N HIS A 25 57.22 -5.95 12.72
CA HIS A 25 58.32 -5.27 11.98
C HIS A 25 58.85 -5.88 10.64
N PRO A 26 59.47 -5.07 9.73
CA PRO A 26 58.94 -3.87 9.05
C PRO A 26 59.38 -3.72 7.56
N VAL A 27 58.68 -2.84 6.81
CA VAL A 27 59.11 -1.89 5.75
C VAL A 27 60.19 -2.29 4.71
N ALA A 28 59.87 -2.14 3.41
CA ALA A 28 60.76 -1.49 2.43
C ALA A 28 60.00 -0.99 1.16
N CYS A 29 60.04 0.33 0.96
CA CYS A 29 59.73 1.03 -0.30
C CYS A 29 60.79 0.76 -1.38
N GLY A 30 60.36 0.80 -2.65
CA GLY A 30 61.22 0.99 -3.82
C GLY A 30 60.44 1.62 -4.98
N ARG A 31 60.73 2.90 -5.26
CA ARG A 31 60.30 3.63 -6.47
C ARG A 31 61.25 3.33 -7.63
N ASP A 32 60.78 3.42 -8.88
CA ASP A 32 61.11 4.51 -9.83
C ASP A 32 60.96 4.12 -11.32
N SER A 33 60.74 5.19 -12.11
CA SER A 33 60.73 5.37 -13.58
C SER A 33 59.41 5.09 -14.30
N GLU A 34 58.53 6.08 -14.53
CA GLU A 34 58.62 7.29 -15.39
C GLU A 34 58.83 7.02 -16.89
N SER A 35 57.79 7.30 -17.68
CA SER A 35 57.90 8.10 -18.89
C SER A 35 56.64 8.93 -19.14
N SER A 36 56.79 10.24 -19.02
CA SER A 36 55.90 11.34 -19.44
C SER A 36 55.62 11.28 -20.96
N VAL A 37 54.56 11.86 -21.53
CA VAL A 37 54.21 13.30 -21.61
C VAL A 37 52.77 13.44 -22.14
N GLY A 38 51.99 14.41 -21.63
CA GLY A 38 50.87 15.00 -22.38
C GLY A 38 49.75 15.64 -21.56
N GLU A 39 50.01 16.78 -20.91
CA GLU A 39 48.97 17.63 -20.32
C GLU A 39 47.98 18.15 -21.38
N ASN A 40 46.68 18.10 -21.09
CA ASN A 40 45.83 19.30 -21.04
C ASN A 40 44.48 18.97 -20.39
N GLY A 41 44.14 19.77 -19.39
CA GLY A 41 43.06 19.48 -18.44
C GLY A 41 41.65 19.79 -18.91
N ARG A 42 40.70 19.30 -18.12
CA ARG A 42 39.53 20.00 -17.57
C ARG A 42 38.76 18.96 -16.75
N GLY A 43 38.35 19.35 -15.55
CA GLY A 43 37.54 18.52 -14.67
C GLY A 43 36.27 18.08 -15.37
N ALA A 44 35.96 16.78 -15.25
CA ALA A 44 34.67 16.21 -15.56
C ALA A 44 34.27 15.40 -14.33
N SER A 45 33.29 15.94 -13.61
CA SER A 45 32.44 15.18 -12.70
C SER A 45 31.84 14.00 -13.45
N SER A 46 31.83 12.84 -12.82
CA SER A 46 31.15 11.64 -13.28
C SER A 46 29.64 11.87 -13.26
N GLU A 47 29.07 12.28 -14.39
CA GLU A 47 27.65 12.07 -14.68
C GLU A 47 27.50 10.66 -15.26
N SER A 48 27.06 9.72 -14.42
CA SER A 48 26.54 8.43 -14.89
C SER A 48 25.19 8.67 -15.55
N PHE A 49 25.16 8.56 -16.88
CA PHE A 49 23.94 8.57 -17.68
C PHE A 49 23.11 7.33 -17.35
N VAL A 50 22.12 7.48 -16.47
CA VAL A 50 20.94 6.60 -16.43
C VAL A 50 20.13 6.91 -17.69
N LYS A 51 20.22 6.04 -18.70
CA LYS A 51 19.25 6.05 -19.80
C LYS A 51 17.99 5.35 -19.27
N GLY A 52 17.08 6.12 -18.70
CA GLY A 52 15.74 5.65 -18.38
C GLY A 52 14.97 5.34 -19.67
N CYS A 53 14.52 4.10 -19.80
CA CYS A 53 13.40 3.76 -20.68
C CYS A 53 12.13 4.14 -19.93
N VAL A 54 11.65 5.36 -20.13
CA VAL A 54 10.31 5.75 -19.72
C VAL A 54 9.34 5.12 -20.71
N SER A 55 8.47 4.23 -20.23
CA SER A 55 7.33 3.72 -21.01
C SER A 55 6.40 4.88 -21.38
N GLU A 56 5.69 4.80 -22.52
CA GLU A 56 4.82 5.87 -23.02
C GLU A 56 3.67 6.27 -22.05
N SER A 57 3.51 5.59 -20.92
CA SER A 57 2.54 5.88 -19.84
C SER A 57 3.12 6.62 -18.62
N GLY A 58 4.44 6.87 -18.55
CA GLY A 58 5.04 7.55 -17.40
C GLY A 58 5.12 6.70 -16.12
N ILE A 59 4.83 5.40 -16.21
CA ILE A 59 4.91 4.44 -15.10
C ILE A 59 6.31 3.79 -15.15
N ILE A 60 7.08 3.95 -14.08
CA ILE A 60 8.36 3.25 -13.86
C ILE A 60 8.03 1.78 -13.60
N GLY A 61 8.66 0.83 -14.31
CA GLY A 61 8.47 -0.60 -14.06
C GLY A 61 8.94 -0.99 -12.65
N ARG A 62 8.40 -2.06 -12.06
CA ARG A 62 8.66 -2.41 -10.66
C ARG A 62 10.15 -2.64 -10.41
N ARG A 63 10.84 -3.35 -11.31
CA ARG A 63 12.30 -3.55 -11.20
C ARG A 63 13.09 -2.25 -11.21
N ASP A 64 12.72 -1.30 -12.07
CA ASP A 64 13.35 0.02 -12.10
C ASP A 64 13.09 0.80 -10.81
N TYR A 65 11.89 0.69 -10.23
CA TYR A 65 11.55 1.29 -8.94
C TYR A 65 12.38 0.70 -7.79
N LEU A 66 12.46 -0.63 -7.68
CA LEU A 66 13.27 -1.31 -6.66
C LEU A 66 14.75 -0.94 -6.79
N ARG A 67 15.26 -0.82 -8.01
CA ARG A 67 16.62 -0.36 -8.27
C ARG A 67 16.81 1.08 -7.85
N VAL A 68 15.85 1.97 -8.11
CA VAL A 68 15.90 3.36 -7.65
C VAL A 68 15.94 3.41 -6.13
N LEU A 69 15.11 2.63 -5.42
CA LEU A 69 15.15 2.55 -3.95
C LEU A 69 16.52 2.06 -3.45
N GLY A 70 17.01 0.93 -3.96
CA GLY A 70 18.32 0.38 -3.58
C GLY A 70 19.53 1.25 -3.98
N SER A 71 19.34 2.18 -4.94
CA SER A 71 20.37 3.14 -5.38
C SER A 71 20.28 4.49 -4.65
N ALA A 72 19.08 4.94 -4.27
CA ALA A 72 18.85 6.24 -3.65
C ALA A 72 19.44 6.33 -2.23
N SER A 73 19.51 5.20 -1.53
CA SER A 73 20.24 5.06 -0.26
C SER A 73 21.73 5.41 -0.40
N VAL A 74 22.36 5.19 -1.57
CA VAL A 74 23.74 5.63 -1.85
C VAL A 74 23.85 7.16 -1.87
N ALA A 75 22.82 7.88 -2.32
CA ALA A 75 22.80 9.34 -2.40
C ALA A 75 22.49 10.01 -1.05
N GLY A 76 21.59 9.42 -0.24
CA GLY A 76 21.30 9.86 1.12
C GLY A 76 22.47 9.66 2.11
N LEU A 77 23.35 8.68 1.82
CA LEU A 77 24.56 8.37 2.59
C LEU A 77 25.82 9.13 2.14
N ILE A 78 25.75 10.07 1.17
CA ILE A 78 26.88 10.98 0.82
C ILE A 78 27.17 11.98 1.97
N GLY A 79 26.57 11.80 3.14
CA GLY A 79 27.04 12.32 4.42
C GLY A 79 28.22 11.56 5.05
N SER A 80 29.27 11.21 4.30
CA SER A 80 30.51 10.54 4.78
C SER A 80 30.31 9.16 5.47
N PRO A 81 31.19 8.16 5.24
CA PRO A 81 31.18 6.87 5.96
C PRO A 81 31.65 7.00 7.43
N THR A 82 31.49 8.18 8.03
CA THR A 82 31.90 8.55 9.38
C THR A 82 30.72 8.93 10.27
N GLY A 83 29.48 8.56 9.90
CA GLY A 83 28.37 8.50 10.84
C GLY A 83 28.75 7.54 11.97
N THR A 84 29.15 8.12 13.10
CA THR A 84 29.93 7.48 14.14
C THR A 84 29.23 6.25 14.72
N ALA A 85 29.99 5.25 15.18
CA ALA A 85 29.49 4.13 16.00
C ALA A 85 28.57 4.56 17.17
N THR A 86 28.62 5.85 17.54
CA THR A 86 27.73 6.51 18.49
C THR A 86 26.28 6.63 18.00
N ALA A 87 26.03 6.95 16.72
CA ALA A 87 24.68 7.05 16.14
C ALA A 87 23.98 5.69 16.01
N GLN A 88 24.73 4.64 15.64
CA GLN A 88 24.20 3.26 15.65
C GLN A 88 23.92 2.76 17.08
N SER A 89 24.70 3.16 18.09
CA SER A 89 24.46 2.75 19.48
C SER A 89 23.24 3.39 20.15
N THR A 90 22.65 4.43 19.54
CA THR A 90 21.48 5.17 20.04
C THR A 90 20.18 4.85 19.31
N PHE A 91 20.20 3.93 18.32
CA PHE A 91 18.98 3.53 17.63
C PHE A 91 18.15 2.63 18.56
N ASP A 92 17.14 3.24 19.16
CA ASP A 92 16.17 2.63 20.07
C ASP A 92 14.78 2.58 19.43
N GLU A 93 13.76 2.25 20.22
CA GLU A 93 12.39 2.16 19.74
C GLU A 93 11.86 3.48 19.18
N ALA A 94 12.08 4.59 19.87
CA ALA A 94 11.61 5.90 19.43
C ALA A 94 12.26 6.32 18.11
N ALA A 95 13.54 5.95 17.91
CA ALA A 95 14.21 6.13 16.63
C ALA A 95 13.61 5.26 15.51
N ALA A 96 13.21 4.02 15.82
CA ALA A 96 12.50 3.17 14.85
C ALA A 96 11.13 3.75 14.48
N ASP A 97 10.34 4.20 15.46
CA ASP A 97 9.02 4.81 15.24
C ASP A 97 9.09 6.14 14.47
N GLN A 98 10.13 6.93 14.75
CA GLN A 98 10.40 8.12 13.95
C GLN A 98 10.73 7.73 12.50
N ARG A 99 11.60 6.73 12.32
CA ARG A 99 12.01 6.31 10.98
C ARG A 99 10.82 5.76 10.17
N ILE A 100 9.94 4.98 10.79
CA ILE A 100 8.70 4.50 10.15
C ILE A 100 7.87 5.67 9.61
N ARG A 101 7.68 6.74 10.39
CA ARG A 101 6.96 7.94 9.91
C ARG A 101 7.67 8.66 8.76
N GLU A 102 9.00 8.56 8.69
CA GLU A 102 9.80 9.20 7.64
C GLU A 102 9.88 8.35 6.36
N THR A 103 9.83 7.02 6.46
CA THR A 103 10.07 6.11 5.33
C THR A 103 8.81 5.42 4.83
N GLN A 104 7.83 5.18 5.71
CA GLN A 104 6.61 4.41 5.42
C GLN A 104 5.34 5.26 5.43
N MET A 105 5.45 6.57 5.53
CA MET A 105 4.31 7.48 5.38
C MET A 105 4.61 8.57 4.35
N GLY A 106 3.61 8.95 3.58
CA GLY A 106 3.65 10.04 2.61
C GLY A 106 2.49 11.01 2.80
N SER A 107 2.66 12.24 2.32
CA SER A 107 1.59 13.24 2.40
C SER A 107 0.54 12.96 1.33
N LEU A 108 -0.73 12.87 1.72
CA LEU A 108 -1.88 12.69 0.85
C LEU A 108 -2.75 13.95 0.91
N MET A 109 -2.87 14.63 -0.23
CA MET A 109 -3.70 15.81 -0.42
C MET A 109 -4.96 15.43 -1.21
N ILE A 110 -6.11 15.61 -0.58
CA ILE A 110 -7.43 15.38 -1.15
C ILE A 110 -8.03 16.74 -1.51
N GLU A 111 -8.29 16.95 -2.79
CA GLU A 111 -8.98 18.12 -3.31
C GLU A 111 -10.43 17.74 -3.66
N VAL A 112 -11.41 18.40 -3.07
CA VAL A 112 -12.82 18.18 -3.35
C VAL A 112 -13.36 19.37 -4.14
N VAL A 113 -13.92 19.08 -5.31
CA VAL A 113 -14.45 20.09 -6.24
C VAL A 113 -15.85 19.74 -6.69
N ASP A 114 -16.61 20.74 -7.14
CA ASP A 114 -17.89 20.54 -7.80
C ASP A 114 -17.71 20.11 -9.27
N THR A 115 -18.83 19.90 -9.96
CA THR A 115 -18.85 19.52 -11.39
C THR A 115 -18.30 20.61 -12.33
N ASN A 116 -18.17 21.85 -11.85
CA ASN A 116 -17.54 22.97 -12.55
C ASN A 116 -16.05 23.13 -12.22
N GLY A 117 -15.51 22.31 -11.31
CA GLY A 117 -14.13 22.38 -10.83
C GLY A 117 -13.89 23.46 -9.76
N ALA A 118 -14.95 24.03 -9.16
CA ALA A 118 -14.83 24.95 -8.05
C ALA A 118 -14.62 24.19 -6.73
N PRO A 119 -13.76 24.69 -5.82
CA PRO A 119 -13.46 24.00 -4.57
C PRO A 119 -14.66 23.98 -3.62
N ILE A 120 -14.93 22.83 -3.01
CA ILE A 120 -15.99 22.66 -2.02
C ILE A 120 -15.39 22.78 -0.61
N ASN A 121 -15.77 23.83 0.11
CA ASN A 121 -15.37 24.05 1.51
C ASN A 121 -16.25 23.23 2.46
N GLY A 122 -15.65 22.57 3.45
CA GLY A 122 -16.37 21.85 4.49
C GLY A 122 -16.91 20.47 4.08
N ALA A 123 -16.50 19.91 2.94
CA ALA A 123 -16.81 18.53 2.59
C ALA A 123 -16.15 17.59 3.59
N SER A 124 -16.90 16.60 4.10
CA SER A 124 -16.37 15.55 4.97
C SER A 124 -15.55 14.58 4.15
N VAL A 125 -14.35 14.23 4.60
CA VAL A 125 -13.44 13.29 3.91
C VAL A 125 -13.06 12.17 4.88
N ASN A 126 -13.21 10.93 4.43
CA ASN A 126 -12.75 9.71 5.10
C ASN A 126 -11.68 9.05 4.24
N VAL A 127 -10.54 8.70 4.83
CA VAL A 127 -9.41 8.01 4.20
C VAL A 127 -9.22 6.66 4.90
N GLU A 128 -9.48 5.58 4.17
CA GLU A 128 -9.43 4.20 4.67
C GLU A 128 -8.37 3.42 3.88
N MET A 129 -7.27 3.03 4.54
CA MET A 129 -6.31 2.12 3.96
C MET A 129 -6.97 0.79 3.61
N GLN A 130 -6.59 0.22 2.47
CA GLN A 130 -7.09 -1.05 1.96
C GLN A 130 -5.98 -2.11 1.95
N GLU A 131 -4.74 -1.69 1.67
CA GLU A 131 -3.59 -2.59 1.57
C GLU A 131 -2.29 -1.82 1.80
N HIS A 132 -1.32 -2.47 2.46
CA HIS A 132 0.07 -2.00 2.59
C HIS A 132 0.86 -2.14 1.29
N ASP A 133 1.68 -1.14 0.97
CA ASP A 133 2.72 -1.28 -0.06
C ASP A 133 3.81 -2.27 0.40
N PHE A 134 4.16 -2.23 1.69
CA PHE A 134 5.12 -3.16 2.29
C PHE A 134 4.61 -4.61 2.26
N GLY A 135 5.48 -5.54 1.90
CA GLY A 135 5.18 -6.97 1.79
C GLY A 135 5.11 -7.62 3.15
N PHE A 136 3.91 -7.89 3.67
CA PHE A 136 3.73 -8.71 4.85
C PHE A 136 3.27 -10.10 4.44
N GLY A 137 4.09 -11.12 4.71
CA GLY A 137 3.86 -12.43 4.12
C GLY A 137 4.02 -13.64 5.01
N THR A 138 3.66 -14.79 4.44
CA THR A 138 3.83 -16.10 5.08
C THR A 138 4.15 -17.23 4.10
N ALA A 139 4.80 -18.29 4.60
CA ALA A 139 5.05 -19.51 3.86
C ALA A 139 3.89 -20.51 3.97
N LEU A 140 3.55 -21.12 2.84
CA LEU A 140 2.37 -21.98 2.69
C LEU A 140 2.71 -23.36 2.13
N GLY A 141 1.96 -24.36 2.59
CA GLY A 141 1.96 -25.68 1.96
C GLY A 141 0.92 -25.71 0.83
N ALA A 142 1.34 -25.93 -0.42
CA ALA A 142 0.41 -25.96 -1.55
C ALA A 142 -0.70 -27.02 -1.40
N ASP A 143 -0.37 -28.22 -0.90
CA ASP A 143 -1.35 -29.27 -0.63
C ASP A 143 -2.32 -28.88 0.49
N GLN A 144 -1.80 -28.23 1.54
CA GLN A 144 -2.63 -27.70 2.63
C GLN A 144 -3.65 -26.69 2.08
N LEU A 145 -3.16 -25.74 1.28
CA LEU A 145 -3.97 -24.68 0.71
C LEU A 145 -5.03 -25.25 -0.26
N ILE A 146 -4.67 -26.18 -1.13
CA ILE A 146 -5.55 -26.60 -2.23
C ILE A 146 -6.44 -27.80 -1.88
N ASN A 147 -5.88 -28.82 -1.23
CA ASN A 147 -6.57 -30.10 -1.07
C ASN A 147 -7.07 -30.36 0.36
N GLN A 148 -6.46 -29.73 1.37
CA GLN A 148 -6.78 -30.00 2.78
C GLN A 148 -7.65 -28.93 3.43
N THR A 149 -7.83 -27.78 2.78
CA THR A 149 -8.66 -26.66 3.26
C THR A 149 -9.73 -26.31 2.24
N SER A 150 -10.76 -25.60 2.68
CA SER A 150 -11.85 -25.10 1.85
C SER A 150 -12.24 -23.69 2.31
N ASP A 151 -13.14 -23.04 1.59
CA ASP A 151 -13.64 -21.72 2.00
C ASP A 151 -14.26 -21.79 3.41
N GLY A 152 -13.92 -20.82 4.26
CA GLY A 152 -14.26 -20.80 5.69
C GLY A 152 -13.37 -21.66 6.58
N ASP A 153 -12.29 -22.26 6.06
CA ASP A 153 -11.26 -22.89 6.88
C ASP A 153 -10.36 -21.82 7.53
N PRO A 154 -10.06 -21.91 8.84
CA PRO A 154 -9.22 -20.92 9.53
C PRO A 154 -7.87 -20.67 8.87
N TYR A 155 -7.28 -21.68 8.21
CA TYR A 155 -6.01 -21.49 7.48
C TYR A 155 -6.16 -20.52 6.31
N ARG A 156 -7.27 -20.55 5.58
CA ARG A 156 -7.51 -19.60 4.48
C ARG A 156 -7.98 -18.24 4.99
N GLU A 157 -8.81 -18.22 6.03
CA GLU A 157 -9.27 -16.96 6.65
C GLU A 157 -8.10 -16.16 7.23
N HIS A 158 -7.27 -16.77 8.08
CA HIS A 158 -6.10 -16.11 8.64
C HIS A 158 -5.06 -15.74 7.58
N LEU A 159 -4.95 -16.50 6.49
CA LEU A 159 -4.09 -16.12 5.38
C LEU A 159 -4.55 -14.79 4.76
N LEU A 160 -5.83 -14.69 4.42
CA LEU A 160 -6.43 -13.51 3.78
C LEU A 160 -6.48 -12.29 4.70
N ASP A 161 -6.69 -12.51 6.00
CA ASP A 161 -6.82 -11.42 6.98
C ASP A 161 -5.47 -10.79 7.36
N LEU A 162 -4.38 -11.56 7.30
CA LEU A 162 -3.10 -11.16 7.90
C LEU A 162 -2.02 -10.78 6.89
N PHE A 163 -2.10 -11.23 5.64
CA PHE A 163 -0.98 -11.16 4.71
C PHE A 163 -1.40 -10.70 3.32
N ASN A 164 -0.50 -10.01 2.63
CA ASN A 164 -0.63 -9.63 1.21
C ASN A 164 0.44 -10.28 0.32
N THR A 165 1.38 -11.03 0.92
CA THR A 165 2.48 -11.69 0.22
C THR A 165 2.57 -13.15 0.63
N ALA A 166 2.87 -14.05 -0.31
CA ALA A 166 2.95 -15.48 -0.04
C ALA A 166 4.13 -16.16 -0.75
N VAL A 167 4.54 -17.30 -0.20
CA VAL A 167 5.55 -18.18 -0.79
C VAL A 167 5.14 -19.63 -0.59
N LEU A 168 5.30 -20.47 -1.62
CA LEU A 168 5.09 -21.91 -1.49
C LEU A 168 6.33 -22.56 -0.86
N GLY A 169 6.26 -22.95 0.41
CA GLY A 169 7.43 -23.37 1.19
C GLY A 169 8.16 -24.61 0.66
N ASN A 170 7.52 -25.41 -0.20
CA ASN A 170 8.17 -26.55 -0.86
C ASN A 170 7.81 -26.74 -2.33
N GLN A 171 6.58 -26.43 -2.74
CA GLN A 171 6.04 -26.92 -4.03
C GLN A 171 6.73 -26.32 -5.27
N MET A 172 7.51 -25.24 -5.11
CA MET A 172 8.31 -24.61 -6.15
C MET A 172 9.81 -24.94 -6.07
N LYS A 173 10.26 -25.76 -5.12
CA LYS A 173 11.62 -26.31 -5.10
C LYS A 173 11.77 -27.30 -6.25
N TRP A 174 12.95 -27.32 -6.89
CA TRP A 174 13.22 -28.03 -8.15
C TRP A 174 12.53 -29.39 -8.27
N ARG A 175 12.81 -30.33 -7.36
CA ARG A 175 12.20 -31.66 -7.41
C ARG A 175 10.68 -31.65 -7.25
N PHE A 176 10.16 -30.91 -6.26
CA PHE A 176 8.74 -30.89 -5.94
C PHE A 176 7.90 -30.34 -7.09
N TRP A 177 8.43 -29.31 -7.76
CA TRP A 177 7.80 -28.74 -8.94
C TRP A 177 7.80 -29.71 -10.12
N GLU A 178 8.94 -30.35 -10.43
CA GLU A 178 9.00 -31.35 -11.52
C GLU A 178 8.10 -32.57 -11.23
N GLU A 179 7.95 -32.99 -9.97
CA GLU A 179 7.12 -34.15 -9.60
C GLU A 179 5.61 -33.83 -9.57
N ASN A 180 5.20 -32.57 -9.29
CA ASN A 180 3.79 -32.19 -9.25
C ASN A 180 3.56 -30.70 -9.57
N GLN A 181 3.88 -30.30 -10.79
CA GLN A 181 3.68 -28.92 -11.29
C GLN A 181 2.22 -28.45 -11.15
N SER A 182 1.24 -29.31 -11.42
CA SER A 182 -0.18 -28.94 -11.34
C SER A 182 -0.65 -28.50 -9.96
N LEU A 183 -0.05 -29.02 -8.88
CA LEU A 183 -0.39 -28.57 -7.53
C LEU A 183 0.23 -27.21 -7.22
N ALA A 184 1.43 -26.94 -7.76
CA ALA A 184 2.07 -25.64 -7.69
C ALA A 184 1.22 -24.60 -8.43
N ASP A 185 0.83 -24.90 -9.67
CA ASP A 185 -0.01 -24.05 -10.52
C ASP A 185 -1.34 -23.72 -9.83
N ALA A 186 -2.03 -24.72 -9.28
CA ALA A 186 -3.30 -24.49 -8.59
C ALA A 186 -3.16 -23.58 -7.35
N ALA A 187 -2.04 -23.68 -6.64
CA ALA A 187 -1.76 -22.82 -5.48
C ALA A 187 -1.42 -21.38 -5.90
N VAL A 188 -0.63 -21.21 -6.96
CA VAL A 188 -0.33 -19.88 -7.54
C VAL A 188 -1.61 -19.23 -8.05
N ASP A 189 -2.41 -19.95 -8.83
CA ASP A 189 -3.70 -19.47 -9.35
C ASP A 189 -4.65 -19.05 -8.21
N TRP A 190 -4.66 -19.78 -7.09
CA TRP A 190 -5.51 -19.43 -5.95
C TRP A 190 -5.01 -18.14 -5.27
N LEU A 191 -3.69 -17.99 -5.09
CA LEU A 191 -3.10 -16.80 -4.49
C LEU A 191 -3.34 -15.56 -5.35
N ASP A 192 -3.11 -15.66 -6.66
CA ASP A 192 -3.33 -14.58 -7.63
C ASP A 192 -4.81 -14.13 -7.65
N GLN A 193 -5.75 -15.08 -7.63
CA GLN A 193 -7.19 -14.79 -7.54
C GLN A 193 -7.61 -14.03 -6.27
N HIS A 194 -6.81 -14.10 -5.21
CA HIS A 194 -7.03 -13.40 -3.95
C HIS A 194 -6.12 -12.17 -3.77
N GLY A 195 -5.42 -11.76 -4.84
CA GLY A 195 -4.62 -10.53 -4.86
C GLY A 195 -3.27 -10.64 -4.14
N PHE A 196 -2.77 -11.85 -3.90
CA PHE A 196 -1.46 -12.02 -3.27
C PHE A 196 -0.32 -11.70 -4.23
N ARG A 197 0.67 -11.00 -3.70
CA ARG A 197 2.04 -11.00 -4.23
C ARG A 197 2.70 -12.35 -3.97
N ILE A 198 3.35 -12.94 -4.97
CA ILE A 198 3.91 -14.30 -4.85
C ILE A 198 5.41 -14.28 -5.08
N ARG A 199 6.16 -14.74 -4.07
CA ARG A 199 7.60 -14.98 -4.17
C ARG A 199 7.87 -16.41 -4.62
N GLY A 200 8.76 -16.57 -5.59
CA GLY A 200 9.20 -17.87 -6.09
C GLY A 200 10.35 -18.44 -5.25
N HIS A 201 10.09 -19.54 -4.54
CA HIS A 201 11.07 -20.22 -3.70
C HIS A 201 11.13 -21.71 -4.03
N THR A 202 12.16 -22.18 -4.73
CA THR A 202 13.35 -21.49 -5.24
C THR A 202 13.80 -22.24 -6.48
N CYS A 203 14.44 -21.56 -7.44
CA CYS A 203 14.88 -22.23 -8.66
C CYS A 203 15.93 -23.30 -8.36
N ILE A 204 16.98 -22.96 -7.60
CA ILE A 204 18.07 -23.89 -7.27
C ILE A 204 18.34 -23.93 -5.77
N TRP A 205 18.30 -25.13 -5.21
CA TRP A 205 18.77 -25.38 -3.84
C TRP A 205 19.58 -26.67 -3.77
N GLY A 206 20.86 -26.54 -3.41
CA GLY A 206 21.81 -27.65 -3.35
C GLY A 206 21.71 -28.56 -2.13
N ALA A 207 20.53 -28.70 -1.52
CA ALA A 207 20.31 -29.47 -0.29
C ALA A 207 19.78 -30.90 -0.59
N PRO A 208 20.64 -31.94 -0.61
CA PRO A 208 20.20 -33.32 -0.86
C PRO A 208 19.32 -33.86 0.28
N ASP A 209 19.52 -33.38 1.50
CA ASP A 209 18.80 -33.74 2.72
C ASP A 209 17.37 -33.18 2.77
N ALA A 210 17.07 -32.16 1.97
CA ALA A 210 15.76 -31.51 1.92
C ALA A 210 14.83 -32.07 0.82
N TYR A 211 15.23 -33.15 0.13
CA TYR A 211 14.49 -33.72 -1.00
C TYR A 211 14.26 -32.71 -2.17
N ALA A 212 15.01 -31.60 -2.21
CA ALA A 212 14.82 -30.54 -3.20
C ALA A 212 15.49 -30.84 -4.56
N ILE A 213 16.46 -31.76 -4.59
CA ILE A 213 17.23 -32.12 -5.80
C ILE A 213 16.58 -33.32 -6.51
N PRO A 214 16.27 -33.25 -7.82
CA PRO A 214 15.72 -34.38 -8.58
C PRO A 214 16.64 -35.62 -8.57
N ALA A 215 16.04 -36.81 -8.66
CA ALA A 215 16.75 -38.09 -8.51
C ALA A 215 17.82 -38.33 -9.59
N ASP A 216 17.59 -37.87 -10.82
CA ASP A 216 18.56 -37.94 -11.90
C ASP A 216 19.75 -36.99 -11.68
N ILE A 217 19.52 -35.85 -11.03
CA ILE A 217 20.59 -34.92 -10.64
C ILE A 217 21.39 -35.46 -9.46
N LEU A 218 20.76 -36.07 -8.47
CA LEU A 218 21.47 -36.82 -7.42
C LEU A 218 22.37 -37.90 -8.03
N THR A 219 21.85 -38.65 -9.00
CA THR A 219 22.63 -39.65 -9.73
C THR A 219 23.80 -39.01 -10.50
N ALA A 220 23.61 -37.84 -11.11
CA ALA A 220 24.67 -37.12 -11.79
C ALA A 220 25.76 -36.65 -10.82
N ILE A 221 25.39 -36.15 -9.63
CA ILE A 221 26.34 -35.77 -8.57
C ILE A 221 27.15 -36.98 -8.12
N GLU A 222 26.51 -38.13 -7.85
CA GLU A 222 27.19 -39.36 -7.43
C GLU A 222 28.19 -39.89 -8.48
N ASN A 223 27.97 -39.58 -9.75
CA ASN A 223 28.83 -40.01 -10.87
C ASN A 223 29.84 -38.93 -11.31
N ASP A 224 29.98 -37.82 -10.57
CA ASP A 224 30.78 -36.65 -10.97
C ASP A 224 30.44 -36.13 -12.39
N ASP A 225 29.18 -36.27 -12.82
CA ASP A 225 28.70 -35.79 -14.11
C ASP A 225 28.29 -34.30 -14.03
N GLY A 226 29.30 -33.45 -13.90
CA GLY A 226 29.14 -32.01 -13.83
C GLY A 226 28.47 -31.38 -15.05
N GLN A 227 28.58 -32.00 -16.23
CA GLN A 227 27.95 -31.48 -17.44
C GLN A 227 26.42 -31.64 -17.37
N THR A 228 25.95 -32.81 -16.91
CA THR A 228 24.52 -33.03 -16.68
C THR A 228 23.98 -32.09 -15.60
N VAL A 229 24.67 -31.94 -14.47
CA VAL A 229 24.27 -31.02 -13.38
C VAL A 229 24.14 -29.58 -13.89
N ARG A 230 25.16 -29.08 -14.62
CA ARG A 230 25.16 -27.72 -15.19
C ARG A 230 24.02 -27.52 -16.18
N ASN A 231 23.87 -28.41 -17.16
CA ASN A 231 22.87 -28.23 -18.20
C ASN A 231 21.45 -28.32 -17.67
N ARG A 232 21.17 -29.27 -16.76
CA ARG A 232 19.82 -29.44 -16.20
C ARG A 232 19.43 -28.32 -15.25
N SER A 233 20.36 -27.79 -14.46
CA SER A 233 20.08 -26.66 -13.58
C SER A 233 19.78 -25.38 -14.36
N LEU A 234 20.54 -25.08 -15.41
CA LEU A 234 20.25 -23.95 -16.30
C LEU A 234 18.90 -24.12 -17.02
N GLN A 235 18.62 -25.32 -17.54
CA GLN A 235 17.34 -25.60 -18.17
C GLN A 235 16.17 -25.45 -17.20
N HIS A 236 16.32 -25.93 -15.96
CA HIS A 236 15.26 -25.82 -14.96
C HIS A 236 14.95 -24.36 -14.60
N ILE A 237 15.97 -23.52 -14.39
CA ILE A 237 15.80 -22.07 -14.16
C ILE A 237 14.99 -21.45 -15.31
N ARG A 238 15.35 -21.76 -16.55
CA ARG A 238 14.61 -21.28 -17.72
C ARG A 238 13.17 -21.76 -17.74
N ASP A 239 12.94 -23.05 -17.50
CA ASP A 239 11.61 -23.64 -17.57
C ASP A 239 10.68 -23.05 -16.51
N ILE A 240 11.12 -22.96 -15.25
CA ILE A 240 10.27 -22.50 -14.15
C ILE A 240 9.95 -21.01 -14.23
N ILE A 241 10.93 -20.16 -14.58
CA ILE A 241 10.71 -18.72 -14.76
C ILE A 241 9.79 -18.46 -15.95
N THR A 242 10.02 -19.14 -17.08
CA THR A 242 9.16 -18.99 -18.28
C THR A 242 7.74 -19.46 -18.01
N HIS A 243 7.57 -20.54 -17.25
CA HIS A 243 6.26 -21.13 -16.96
C HIS A 243 5.34 -20.18 -16.20
N TYR A 244 5.84 -19.55 -15.16
CA TYR A 244 5.01 -18.64 -14.35
C TYR A 244 4.94 -17.21 -14.88
N GLY A 245 5.99 -16.74 -15.55
CA GLY A 245 6.06 -15.36 -16.02
C GLY A 245 5.82 -14.37 -14.88
N GLU A 246 4.92 -13.41 -15.09
CA GLU A 246 4.63 -12.33 -14.15
C GLU A 246 3.66 -12.71 -13.01
N GLN A 247 3.17 -13.96 -12.95
CA GLN A 247 2.45 -14.44 -11.76
C GLN A 247 3.35 -14.53 -10.53
N ILE A 248 4.67 -14.59 -10.74
CA ILE A 248 5.67 -14.58 -9.69
C ILE A 248 6.39 -13.26 -9.76
N GLU A 249 6.36 -12.52 -8.68
CA GLU A 249 6.90 -11.17 -8.60
C GLU A 249 8.44 -11.17 -8.57
N GLU A 250 9.03 -12.22 -8.01
CA GLU A 250 10.48 -12.40 -7.92
C GLU A 250 10.87 -13.85 -7.60
N TRP A 251 12.12 -14.20 -7.90
CA TRP A 251 12.68 -15.52 -7.61
C TRP A 251 13.87 -15.45 -6.68
N ASP A 252 13.83 -16.26 -5.62
CA ASP A 252 15.04 -16.77 -4.99
C ASP A 252 15.71 -17.70 -6.03
N VAL A 253 16.66 -17.16 -6.82
CA VAL A 253 17.28 -17.93 -7.92
C VAL A 253 18.14 -19.06 -7.34
N VAL A 254 18.95 -18.75 -6.34
CA VAL A 254 19.77 -19.74 -5.65
C VAL A 254 19.62 -19.57 -4.14
N ASN A 255 19.15 -20.62 -3.49
CA ASN A 255 19.03 -20.69 -2.04
C ASN A 255 20.28 -21.31 -1.40
N GLU A 256 20.73 -20.72 -0.29
CA GLU A 256 21.78 -21.26 0.60
C GLU A 256 23.17 -21.49 -0.04
N ALA A 257 23.58 -20.65 -0.98
CA ALA A 257 24.87 -20.79 -1.66
C ALA A 257 26.08 -20.74 -0.70
N LEU A 258 25.95 -20.10 0.45
CA LEU A 258 26.98 -20.05 1.49
C LEU A 258 27.23 -21.39 2.19
N HIS A 259 26.20 -22.25 2.18
CA HIS A 259 26.12 -23.45 3.00
C HIS A 259 26.00 -24.74 2.17
N ARG A 260 25.62 -24.64 0.88
CA ARG A 260 25.38 -25.79 0.00
C ARG A 260 26.33 -25.81 -1.19
N GLY A 261 27.16 -26.85 -1.28
CA GLY A 261 28.17 -27.04 -2.33
C GLY A 261 27.96 -28.25 -3.23
N GLN A 262 26.92 -29.05 -3.01
CA GLN A 262 26.77 -30.39 -3.59
C GLN A 262 26.63 -30.38 -5.11
N LEU A 263 25.90 -29.41 -5.68
CA LEU A 263 25.82 -29.24 -7.14
C LEU A 263 27.17 -28.79 -7.69
N HIS A 264 27.87 -27.91 -6.97
CA HIS A 264 29.18 -27.40 -7.37
C HIS A 264 30.27 -28.48 -7.37
N SER A 265 30.24 -29.42 -6.42
CA SER A 265 31.27 -30.46 -6.32
C SER A 265 31.28 -31.40 -7.52
N ALA A 266 30.11 -31.65 -8.13
CA ALA A 266 30.01 -32.42 -9.37
C ALA A 266 30.58 -31.64 -10.58
N VAL A 267 30.40 -30.31 -10.61
CA VAL A 267 30.87 -29.44 -11.71
C VAL A 267 32.37 -29.15 -11.60
N TYR A 268 32.90 -29.06 -10.38
CA TYR A 268 34.30 -28.74 -10.08
C TYR A 268 34.93 -29.80 -9.16
N PRO A 269 35.06 -31.05 -9.63
CA PRO A 269 35.54 -32.15 -8.81
C PRO A 269 36.95 -31.86 -8.28
N GLY A 270 37.13 -32.02 -6.97
CA GLY A 270 38.39 -31.77 -6.26
C GLY A 270 38.70 -30.29 -5.96
N GLN A 271 37.87 -29.35 -6.41
CA GLN A 271 38.05 -27.91 -6.15
C GLN A 271 37.07 -27.37 -5.10
N ILE A 272 35.97 -28.08 -4.84
CA ILE A 272 35.04 -27.81 -3.73
C ILE A 272 35.39 -28.71 -2.55
N ASN A 273 35.49 -28.13 -1.36
CA ASN A 273 35.61 -28.89 -0.12
C ASN A 273 34.27 -28.91 0.62
N LEU A 274 33.50 -29.99 0.50
CA LEU A 274 32.17 -30.09 1.13
C LEU A 274 32.21 -30.11 2.66
N ASP A 275 33.33 -30.50 3.26
CA ASP A 275 33.51 -30.52 4.72
C ASP A 275 33.86 -29.13 5.28
N ASP A 276 34.44 -28.27 4.45
CA ASP A 276 34.80 -26.88 4.78
C ASP A 276 34.78 -26.03 3.50
N LEU A 277 33.58 -25.58 3.11
CA LEU A 277 33.36 -24.83 1.86
C LEU A 277 34.32 -23.63 1.68
N PRO A 278 34.63 -22.83 2.71
CA PRO A 278 35.66 -21.78 2.65
C PRO A 278 37.06 -22.26 2.25
N ALA A 279 37.44 -23.47 2.63
CA ALA A 279 38.76 -24.03 2.34
C ALA A 279 38.88 -24.65 0.94
N GLY A 280 37.79 -24.70 0.17
CA GLY A 280 37.83 -25.10 -1.24
C GLY A 280 38.65 -24.12 -2.09
N GLU A 281 39.18 -24.58 -3.22
CA GLU A 281 39.77 -23.70 -4.25
C GLU A 281 38.69 -22.79 -4.85
N ILE A 282 37.49 -23.35 -5.04
CA ILE A 282 36.29 -22.62 -5.44
C ILE A 282 35.32 -22.63 -4.27
N GLN A 283 34.79 -21.46 -3.91
CA GLN A 283 33.69 -21.36 -2.95
C GLN A 283 32.36 -21.30 -3.73
N PRO A 284 31.35 -22.10 -3.37
CA PRO A 284 30.06 -22.14 -4.09
C PRO A 284 29.43 -20.76 -4.32
N TRP A 285 29.44 -19.89 -3.31
CA TRP A 285 28.88 -18.54 -3.35
C TRP A 285 29.68 -17.52 -4.19
N ARG A 286 30.80 -17.93 -4.80
CA ARG A 286 31.58 -17.12 -5.76
C ARG A 286 32.05 -17.95 -6.95
N SER A 287 31.31 -19.00 -7.28
CA SER A 287 31.69 -19.91 -8.35
C SER A 287 31.21 -19.40 -9.72
N PRO A 288 31.85 -19.81 -10.83
CA PRO A 288 31.32 -19.52 -12.16
C PRO A 288 29.94 -20.15 -12.38
N LEU A 289 29.63 -21.28 -11.74
CA LEU A 289 28.32 -21.93 -11.88
C LEU A 289 27.20 -21.09 -11.24
N LEU A 290 27.49 -20.44 -10.12
CA LEU A 290 26.57 -19.49 -9.49
C LEU A 290 26.27 -18.34 -10.46
N ALA A 291 27.30 -17.73 -11.03
CA ALA A 291 27.14 -16.65 -12.00
C ALA A 291 26.31 -17.09 -13.21
N ASP A 292 26.54 -18.30 -13.73
CA ASP A 292 25.78 -18.85 -14.86
C ASP A 292 24.28 -19.02 -14.51
N TRP A 293 23.94 -19.45 -13.29
CA TRP A 293 22.54 -19.57 -12.85
C TRP A 293 21.82 -18.22 -12.81
N TYR A 294 22.44 -17.18 -12.24
CA TYR A 294 21.87 -15.84 -12.22
C TYR A 294 21.81 -15.21 -13.62
N ALA A 295 22.83 -15.44 -14.45
CA ALA A 295 22.84 -14.98 -15.83
C ALA A 295 21.74 -15.63 -16.67
N GLU A 296 21.45 -16.91 -16.43
CA GLU A 296 20.33 -17.60 -17.10
C GLU A 296 18.98 -17.02 -16.67
N ALA A 297 18.78 -16.76 -15.38
CA ALA A 297 17.57 -16.10 -14.90
C ALA A 297 17.37 -14.72 -15.56
N GLN A 298 18.42 -13.89 -15.61
CA GLN A 298 18.39 -12.59 -16.28
C GLN A 298 18.12 -12.72 -17.79
N SER A 299 18.79 -13.65 -18.47
CA SER A 299 18.57 -13.91 -19.89
C SER A 299 17.13 -14.30 -20.20
N VAL A 300 16.54 -15.18 -19.40
CA VAL A 300 15.16 -15.65 -19.59
C VAL A 300 14.16 -14.53 -19.35
N ILE A 301 14.38 -13.70 -18.33
CA ILE A 301 13.54 -12.54 -18.04
C ILE A 301 13.60 -11.54 -19.20
N ASP A 302 14.81 -11.18 -19.65
CA ASP A 302 15.02 -10.19 -20.71
C ASP A 302 14.51 -10.69 -22.08
N GLU A 303 14.73 -11.96 -22.42
CA GLU A 303 14.26 -12.58 -23.66
C GLU A 303 12.73 -12.59 -23.78
N ASN A 304 12.03 -12.73 -22.66
CA ASN A 304 10.57 -12.78 -22.60
C ASN A 304 9.93 -11.41 -22.25
N GLY A 305 10.74 -10.42 -21.87
CA GLY A 305 10.27 -9.08 -21.49
C GLY A 305 9.44 -9.07 -20.21
N LEU A 306 9.82 -9.87 -19.21
CA LEU A 306 9.09 -10.02 -17.95
C LEU A 306 9.51 -8.96 -16.90
N ASP A 307 8.56 -8.45 -16.10
CA ASP A 307 8.86 -7.62 -14.92
C ASP A 307 9.00 -8.47 -13.64
N VAL A 308 10.00 -9.36 -13.61
CA VAL A 308 10.24 -10.32 -12.51
C VAL A 308 11.59 -10.08 -11.84
N GLY A 309 11.60 -10.00 -10.51
CA GLY A 309 12.79 -9.73 -9.71
C GLY A 309 13.76 -10.92 -9.59
N ILE A 310 15.05 -10.63 -9.55
CA ILE A 310 16.13 -11.60 -9.29
C ILE A 310 16.65 -11.42 -7.86
N CYS A 311 16.47 -12.43 -7.02
CA CYS A 311 16.85 -12.38 -5.61
C CYS A 311 17.85 -13.48 -5.22
N THR A 312 18.74 -13.13 -4.28
CA THR A 312 19.53 -14.10 -3.52
C THR A 312 18.78 -14.50 -2.24
N ASN A 313 19.02 -15.67 -1.65
CA ASN A 313 18.45 -16.03 -0.35
C ASN A 313 19.37 -16.93 0.47
N ASP A 314 19.65 -16.58 1.74
CA ASP A 314 20.51 -17.39 2.62
C ASP A 314 20.27 -17.12 4.12
N TYR A 315 20.59 -18.11 4.96
CA TYR A 315 20.46 -18.04 6.42
C TYR A 315 21.75 -17.61 7.12
N ASN A 316 21.66 -17.35 8.42
CA ASN A 316 22.77 -16.84 9.27
C ASN A 316 23.31 -15.46 8.88
N THR A 317 22.84 -14.90 7.76
CA THR A 317 23.22 -13.62 7.15
C THR A 317 22.96 -12.41 8.04
N LEU A 318 22.22 -12.53 9.13
CA LEU A 318 22.05 -11.47 10.12
C LEU A 318 22.67 -11.85 11.48
N THR A 319 22.53 -13.12 11.85
CA THR A 319 22.96 -13.66 13.16
C THR A 319 24.47 -13.79 13.31
N TRP A 320 25.19 -14.19 12.26
CA TRP A 320 26.61 -14.57 12.34
C TRP A 320 27.50 -13.69 11.47
N ALA A 321 28.56 -13.15 12.06
CA ALA A 321 29.52 -12.30 11.34
C ALA A 321 30.17 -13.02 10.14
N TYR A 322 30.55 -14.30 10.28
CA TYR A 322 31.17 -15.02 9.17
C TYR A 322 30.23 -15.16 7.96
N ALA A 323 28.93 -15.35 8.19
CA ALA A 323 27.94 -15.52 7.13
C ALA A 323 27.68 -14.18 6.45
N ARG A 324 27.57 -13.09 7.23
CA ARG A 324 27.49 -11.71 6.71
C ARG A 324 28.59 -11.40 5.71
N GLU A 325 29.84 -11.59 6.10
CA GLU A 325 30.98 -11.27 5.24
C GLU A 325 31.02 -12.13 3.98
N ARG A 326 30.63 -13.41 4.08
CA ARG A 326 30.56 -14.27 2.89
C ARG A 326 29.42 -13.85 1.97
N TYR A 327 28.27 -13.47 2.52
CA TYR A 327 27.13 -13.03 1.72
C TYR A 327 27.44 -11.72 1.00
N ALA A 328 28.03 -10.75 1.69
CA ALA A 328 28.55 -9.53 1.07
C ALA A 328 29.52 -9.84 -0.09
N SER A 329 30.40 -10.83 0.08
CA SER A 329 31.32 -11.27 -0.99
C SER A 329 30.61 -11.97 -2.17
N GLN A 330 29.45 -12.59 -1.94
CA GLN A 330 28.60 -13.14 -3.00
C GLN A 330 27.93 -12.01 -3.79
N LEU A 331 27.35 -11.03 -3.10
CA LEU A 331 26.72 -9.87 -3.72
C LEU A 331 27.71 -9.08 -4.58
N GLU A 332 28.90 -8.80 -4.05
CA GLU A 332 29.99 -8.17 -4.81
C GLU A 332 30.41 -9.02 -6.01
N PHE A 333 30.52 -10.35 -5.83
CA PHE A 333 30.86 -11.25 -6.93
C PHE A 333 29.83 -11.19 -8.06
N LEU A 334 28.53 -11.29 -7.75
CA LEU A 334 27.45 -11.24 -8.73
C LEU A 334 27.40 -9.90 -9.45
N GLY A 335 27.50 -8.78 -8.72
CA GLY A 335 27.58 -7.45 -9.33
C GLY A 335 28.78 -7.31 -10.27
N ASN A 336 29.94 -7.85 -9.91
CA ASN A 336 31.12 -7.88 -10.79
C ASN A 336 30.97 -8.79 -12.02
N GLN A 337 30.04 -9.74 -12.00
CA GLN A 337 29.67 -10.53 -13.18
C GLN A 337 28.62 -9.84 -14.06
N GLY A 338 28.16 -8.63 -13.69
CA GLY A 338 27.11 -7.90 -14.41
C GLY A 338 25.70 -8.40 -14.11
N ILE A 339 25.51 -9.12 -12.99
CA ILE A 339 24.18 -9.50 -12.52
C ILE A 339 23.59 -8.33 -11.75
N ASP A 340 22.44 -7.85 -12.23
CA ASP A 340 21.62 -6.86 -11.55
C ASP A 340 20.66 -7.60 -10.63
N LEU A 341 20.95 -7.58 -9.32
CA LEU A 341 20.05 -8.11 -8.30
C LEU A 341 18.95 -7.09 -8.02
N ASP A 342 17.72 -7.57 -7.89
CA ASP A 342 16.58 -6.73 -7.49
C ASP A 342 16.30 -6.87 -5.98
N GLY A 343 16.67 -8.01 -5.37
CA GLY A 343 16.49 -8.25 -3.93
C GLY A 343 17.57 -9.10 -3.25
N ILE A 344 17.78 -8.84 -1.96
CA ILE A 344 18.65 -9.58 -1.05
C ILE A 344 17.77 -10.23 0.02
N GLY A 345 17.56 -11.54 -0.12
CA GLY A 345 16.81 -12.35 0.83
C GLY A 345 17.63 -12.68 2.06
N LEU A 346 17.06 -12.40 3.23
CA LEU A 346 17.62 -12.62 4.54
C LEU A 346 16.65 -13.55 5.29
N GLN A 347 16.92 -14.86 5.30
CA GLN A 347 15.94 -15.85 5.80
C GLN A 347 15.40 -15.48 7.19
N GLY A 348 16.26 -15.10 8.14
CA GLY A 348 15.75 -14.62 9.43
C GLY A 348 15.30 -15.74 10.38
N HIS A 349 15.76 -16.98 10.18
CA HIS A 349 15.74 -18.02 11.21
C HIS A 349 16.64 -17.62 12.40
N ILE A 350 16.05 -17.03 13.44
CA ILE A 350 16.82 -16.46 14.55
C ILE A 350 16.70 -17.28 15.84
N GLY A 351 17.78 -17.30 16.61
CA GLY A 351 17.78 -17.76 18.01
C GLY A 351 17.56 -16.60 18.99
N PRO A 352 17.54 -16.86 20.31
CA PRO A 352 17.26 -15.84 21.33
C PRO A 352 18.32 -14.73 21.40
N THR A 353 19.51 -14.96 20.86
CA THR A 353 20.64 -14.04 20.81
C THR A 353 21.39 -14.15 19.49
N LEU A 354 22.27 -13.19 19.25
CA LEU A 354 23.24 -13.23 18.17
C LEU A 354 24.28 -14.33 18.38
N GLY A 355 25.03 -14.65 17.33
CA GLY A 355 26.14 -15.59 17.44
C GLY A 355 27.23 -15.21 18.45
N SER A 356 27.33 -13.92 18.79
CA SER A 356 28.20 -13.41 19.87
C SER A 356 27.65 -13.63 21.29
N GLY A 357 26.38 -14.03 21.42
CA GLY A 357 25.63 -14.07 22.66
C GLY A 357 24.94 -12.75 23.03
N ASP A 358 25.14 -11.69 22.25
CA ASP A 358 24.49 -10.39 22.47
C ASP A 358 22.97 -10.47 22.18
N PRO A 359 22.14 -9.71 22.91
CA PRO A 359 20.70 -9.67 22.65
C PRO A 359 20.36 -8.95 21.34
N TRP A 360 19.20 -9.28 20.77
CA TRP A 360 18.60 -8.55 19.65
C TRP A 360 18.02 -7.21 20.12
N SER A 361 18.80 -6.13 19.95
CA SER A 361 18.32 -4.75 20.14
C SER A 361 18.04 -4.07 18.80
N TYR A 362 17.21 -3.02 18.82
CA TYR A 362 16.96 -2.15 17.65
C TYR A 362 18.26 -1.76 16.94
N ALA A 363 19.23 -1.21 17.67
CA ALA A 363 20.54 -0.86 17.16
C ALA A 363 21.29 -2.01 16.47
N ARG A 364 21.21 -3.23 17.03
CA ARG A 364 21.89 -4.40 16.45
C ARG A 364 21.21 -4.87 15.17
N ILE A 365 19.89 -4.94 15.17
CA ILE A 365 19.11 -5.30 13.98
C ILE A 365 19.36 -4.27 12.88
N ASN A 366 19.33 -2.98 13.22
CA ASN A 366 19.57 -1.92 12.26
C ASN A 366 20.96 -2.02 11.63
N GLN A 367 22.00 -2.24 12.45
CA GLN A 367 23.35 -2.42 11.96
C GLN A 367 23.48 -3.61 10.98
N MET A 368 22.62 -4.62 11.09
CA MET A 368 22.63 -5.77 10.19
C MET A 368 21.98 -5.45 8.85
N PHE A 369 20.89 -4.69 8.84
CA PHE A 369 20.29 -4.21 7.58
C PHE A 369 21.19 -3.16 6.90
N ASP A 370 21.79 -2.23 7.67
CA ASP A 370 22.75 -1.24 7.15
C ASP A 370 23.95 -1.89 6.45
N HIS A 371 24.32 -3.12 6.84
CA HIS A 371 25.47 -3.83 6.24
C HIS A 371 25.22 -4.21 4.77
N TYR A 372 23.97 -4.44 4.39
CA TYR A 372 23.58 -4.76 3.02
C TYR A 372 23.04 -3.57 2.24
N ALA A 373 22.94 -2.39 2.88
CA ALA A 373 22.62 -1.15 2.20
C ALA A 373 23.69 -0.80 1.15
N GLY A 374 23.28 -0.29 -0.01
CA GLY A 374 24.19 0.16 -1.06
C GLY A 374 24.74 -0.92 -2.00
N PHE A 375 24.27 -2.17 -1.91
CA PHE A 375 24.52 -3.20 -2.93
C PHE A 375 23.63 -3.06 -4.19
N GLY A 376 22.80 -2.02 -4.26
CA GLY A 376 21.97 -1.71 -5.43
C GLY A 376 20.72 -2.58 -5.57
N ALA A 377 20.32 -3.28 -4.51
CA ALA A 377 19.14 -4.13 -4.43
C ALA A 377 18.40 -3.88 -3.10
N THR A 378 17.08 -4.09 -3.07
CA THR A 378 16.33 -4.01 -1.81
C THR A 378 16.57 -5.25 -0.95
N GLN A 379 16.20 -5.20 0.31
CA GLN A 379 16.35 -6.25 1.30
C GLN A 379 14.98 -6.81 1.68
N ARG A 380 14.92 -8.11 1.97
CA ARG A 380 13.70 -8.78 2.40
C ARG A 380 14.00 -9.73 3.54
N VAL A 381 13.18 -9.70 4.58
CA VAL A 381 13.16 -10.79 5.56
C VAL A 381 12.26 -11.87 4.98
N THR A 382 12.84 -13.02 4.63
CA THR A 382 12.19 -13.97 3.72
C THR A 382 11.61 -15.20 4.41
N GLU A 383 12.07 -15.57 5.60
CA GLU A 383 11.71 -16.82 6.29
C GLU A 383 11.71 -16.65 7.83
N PHE A 384 11.22 -15.50 8.33
CA PHE A 384 11.33 -15.19 9.75
C PHE A 384 10.65 -16.25 10.61
N ASP A 385 11.44 -16.88 11.47
CA ASP A 385 10.96 -17.66 12.58
C ASP A 385 11.95 -17.59 13.74
N MET A 386 11.55 -18.14 14.87
CA MET A 386 12.33 -18.08 16.10
C MET A 386 12.89 -19.47 16.42
N ALA A 387 13.70 -19.99 15.52
CA ALA A 387 14.31 -21.31 15.67
C ALA A 387 15.00 -21.54 17.04
N GLY A 388 15.00 -22.80 17.48
CA GLY A 388 15.69 -23.25 18.70
C GLY A 388 14.80 -23.33 19.94
N SER A 389 15.30 -24.04 20.95
CA SER A 389 14.60 -24.31 22.22
C SER A 389 15.07 -23.46 23.40
N ASP A 390 16.11 -22.65 23.21
CA ASP A 390 16.77 -21.90 24.30
C ASP A 390 16.04 -20.59 24.67
N TRP A 391 14.84 -20.39 24.14
CA TRP A 391 13.97 -19.27 24.45
C TRP A 391 13.34 -19.43 25.83
N SER A 392 13.19 -18.34 26.58
CA SER A 392 12.54 -18.37 27.89
C SER A 392 11.01 -18.51 27.82
N GLY A 393 10.42 -18.45 26.62
CA GLY A 393 8.99 -18.60 26.35
C GLY A 393 8.49 -17.66 25.25
N HIS A 394 7.21 -17.76 24.88
CA HIS A 394 6.64 -16.99 23.77
C HIS A 394 6.64 -15.47 23.98
N GLN A 395 6.72 -14.97 25.22
CA GLN A 395 6.86 -13.53 25.45
C GLN A 395 8.21 -13.00 24.95
N GLN A 396 9.31 -13.71 25.21
CA GLN A 396 10.63 -13.28 24.71
C GLN A 396 10.68 -13.30 23.19
N ARG A 397 10.02 -14.29 22.58
CA ARG A 397 9.84 -14.40 21.12
C ARG A 397 9.13 -13.16 20.57
N ALA A 398 7.99 -12.80 21.17
CA ALA A 398 7.23 -11.61 20.79
C ALA A 398 8.04 -10.31 20.95
N ASP A 399 8.73 -10.13 22.09
CA ASP A 399 9.56 -8.94 22.33
C ASP A 399 10.71 -8.81 21.31
N VAL A 400 11.27 -9.92 20.82
CA VAL A 400 12.31 -9.89 19.79
C VAL A 400 11.71 -9.63 18.41
N MET A 401 10.57 -10.26 18.10
CA MET A 401 9.84 -10.03 16.86
C MET A 401 9.43 -8.56 16.72
N GLU A 402 8.91 -7.94 17.77
CA GLU A 402 8.55 -6.52 17.79
C GLU A 402 9.72 -5.64 17.33
N ARG A 403 10.90 -5.82 17.95
CA ARG A 403 12.10 -5.05 17.58
C ARG A 403 12.51 -5.29 16.13
N TYR A 404 12.42 -6.53 15.68
CA TYR A 404 12.81 -6.92 14.33
C TYR A 404 11.86 -6.33 13.29
N LEU A 405 10.56 -6.47 13.51
CA LEU A 405 9.50 -6.00 12.63
C LEU A 405 9.52 -4.47 12.53
N LYS A 406 9.55 -3.75 13.66
CA LYS A 406 9.67 -2.28 13.69
C LYS A 406 10.93 -1.79 12.98
N THR A 407 12.07 -2.45 13.20
CA THR A 407 13.33 -2.06 12.56
C THR A 407 13.30 -2.34 11.06
N ALA A 408 12.79 -3.49 10.63
CA ALA A 408 12.65 -3.88 9.23
C ALA A 408 11.68 -2.97 8.49
N PHE A 409 10.46 -2.79 9.00
CA PHE A 409 9.44 -1.93 8.40
C PHE A 409 9.93 -0.49 8.24
N GLY A 410 10.61 0.05 9.25
CA GLY A 410 11.16 1.41 9.13
C GLY A 410 12.40 1.53 8.23
N HIS A 411 13.09 0.44 7.87
CA HIS A 411 14.36 0.54 7.12
C HIS A 411 14.10 0.86 5.64
N PRO A 412 14.71 1.91 5.05
CA PRO A 412 14.37 2.38 3.70
C PRO A 412 14.67 1.36 2.60
N ASP A 413 15.65 0.48 2.79
CA ASP A 413 15.97 -0.57 1.82
C ASP A 413 15.21 -1.87 2.05
N VAL A 414 14.45 -2.03 3.14
CA VAL A 414 13.70 -3.28 3.40
C VAL A 414 12.28 -3.12 2.88
N THR A 415 11.82 -4.07 2.07
CA THR A 415 10.49 -3.99 1.43
C THR A 415 9.51 -5.05 1.91
N ASP A 416 10.01 -6.10 2.56
CA ASP A 416 9.19 -7.26 2.94
C ASP A 416 9.62 -7.86 4.27
N PHE A 417 8.61 -8.36 4.99
CA PHE A 417 8.73 -9.18 6.17
C PHE A 417 7.82 -10.40 6.07
N LEU A 418 8.42 -11.54 5.75
CA LEU A 418 7.73 -12.81 5.61
C LEU A 418 8.05 -13.73 6.79
N ILE A 419 7.01 -14.26 7.45
CA ILE A 419 7.17 -15.30 8.47
C ILE A 419 7.16 -16.70 7.85
N TRP A 420 7.95 -17.64 8.36
CA TRP A 420 8.05 -18.97 7.74
C TRP A 420 6.95 -19.95 8.18
N GLY A 421 5.69 -19.55 7.95
CA GLY A 421 4.49 -20.32 8.24
C GLY A 421 3.84 -19.88 9.55
N MET A 422 2.52 -19.69 9.52
CA MET A 422 1.77 -19.08 10.63
C MET A 422 1.26 -20.09 11.69
N TRP A 423 1.21 -21.38 11.36
CA TRP A 423 0.49 -22.40 12.15
C TRP A 423 1.33 -23.64 12.45
N ASP A 424 1.41 -24.01 13.73
CA ASP A 424 2.27 -25.09 14.25
C ASP A 424 2.12 -26.42 13.54
N THR A 425 0.90 -26.82 13.18
CA THR A 425 0.65 -28.12 12.53
C THR A 425 1.36 -28.26 11.18
N THR A 426 1.60 -27.14 10.48
CA THR A 426 2.26 -27.12 9.17
C THR A 426 3.68 -26.58 9.20
N HIS A 427 4.12 -26.04 10.33
CA HIS A 427 5.45 -25.46 10.49
C HIS A 427 6.53 -26.54 10.55
N TRP A 428 7.65 -26.32 9.86
CA TRP A 428 8.77 -27.28 9.75
C TRP A 428 9.42 -27.67 11.08
N ARG A 429 9.19 -26.89 12.15
CA ARG A 429 9.68 -27.13 13.51
C ARG A 429 8.56 -27.30 14.55
N SER A 430 7.29 -27.31 14.14
CA SER A 430 6.14 -27.30 15.05
C SER A 430 6.22 -26.17 16.09
N GLU A 431 6.61 -24.99 15.63
CA GLU A 431 6.80 -23.78 16.45
C GLU A 431 6.73 -22.55 15.53
N ALA A 432 5.57 -22.38 14.90
CA ALA A 432 5.20 -21.21 14.13
C ALA A 432 5.11 -19.95 15.02
N PRO A 433 5.30 -18.76 14.44
CA PRO A 433 5.22 -17.51 15.20
C PRO A 433 3.83 -17.23 15.80
N PHE A 434 2.73 -17.53 15.10
CA PHE A 434 1.42 -16.95 15.43
C PHE A 434 0.42 -17.89 16.09
N PHE A 435 0.27 -19.11 15.60
CA PHE A 435 -0.79 -20.00 16.04
C PHE A 435 -0.27 -21.35 16.55
N GLU A 436 -0.77 -21.75 17.72
CA GLU A 436 -0.68 -23.11 18.23
C GLU A 436 -1.46 -24.09 17.34
N GLU A 437 -1.30 -25.41 17.55
CA GLU A 437 -2.03 -26.44 16.77
C GLU A 437 -3.55 -26.27 16.78
N ASP A 438 -4.12 -25.73 17.87
CA ASP A 438 -5.57 -25.52 18.05
C ASP A 438 -6.07 -24.12 17.65
N TRP A 439 -5.23 -23.34 16.95
CA TRP A 439 -5.48 -21.94 16.57
C TRP A 439 -5.52 -20.94 17.72
N SER A 440 -5.14 -21.32 18.94
CA SER A 440 -4.88 -20.30 19.96
C SER A 440 -3.70 -19.42 19.56
N THR A 441 -3.82 -18.13 19.83
CA THR A 441 -2.80 -17.13 19.44
C THR A 441 -1.62 -17.15 20.40
N LYS A 442 -0.42 -17.05 19.84
CA LYS A 442 0.82 -16.80 20.57
C LYS A 442 1.03 -15.28 20.73
N PRO A 443 1.73 -14.80 21.76
CA PRO A 443 2.01 -13.37 21.97
C PRO A 443 2.59 -12.61 20.76
N ALA A 444 3.29 -13.30 19.85
CA ALA A 444 3.82 -12.68 18.63
C ALA A 444 2.72 -12.34 17.60
N TYR A 445 1.57 -13.02 17.64
CA TYR A 445 0.38 -12.62 16.88
C TYR A 445 -0.11 -11.25 17.32
N ASP A 446 -0.25 -11.04 18.63
CA ASP A 446 -0.73 -9.76 19.20
C ASP A 446 0.21 -8.60 18.85
N VAL A 447 1.53 -8.84 18.89
CA VAL A 447 2.55 -7.87 18.44
C VAL A 447 2.35 -7.54 16.97
N TYR A 448 2.22 -8.56 16.11
CA TYR A 448 2.07 -8.36 14.69
C TYR A 448 0.79 -7.59 14.35
N THR A 449 -0.36 -8.01 14.89
CA THR A 449 -1.63 -7.35 14.56
C THR A 449 -1.74 -5.96 15.14
N GLY A 450 -1.24 -5.75 16.36
CA GLY A 450 -1.19 -4.42 16.99
C GLY A 450 -0.34 -3.44 16.18
N LEU A 451 0.82 -3.88 15.68
CA LEU A 451 1.64 -3.02 14.84
C LEU A 451 1.02 -2.80 13.45
N VAL A 452 0.72 -3.88 12.72
CA VAL A 452 0.37 -3.79 11.29
C VAL A 452 -1.03 -3.23 11.05
N PHE A 453 -2.00 -3.54 11.90
CA PHE A 453 -3.41 -3.18 11.69
C PHE A 453 -3.94 -2.11 12.66
N ASP A 454 -3.34 -1.95 13.84
CA ASP A 454 -3.77 -0.89 14.79
C ASP A 454 -2.88 0.36 14.71
N GLU A 455 -1.55 0.21 14.62
CA GLU A 455 -0.61 1.34 14.59
C GLU A 455 -0.22 1.80 13.18
N TRP A 456 -0.05 0.86 12.25
CA TRP A 456 0.42 1.13 10.89
C TRP A 456 -0.71 1.07 9.86
N TRP A 457 -1.90 1.49 10.23
CA TRP A 457 -3.05 1.47 9.33
C TRP A 457 -3.69 2.85 9.24
N THR A 458 -3.77 3.42 8.04
CA THR A 458 -4.39 4.73 7.86
C THR A 458 -5.91 4.62 7.96
N SER A 459 -6.48 5.30 8.96
CA SER A 459 -7.92 5.46 9.18
C SER A 459 -8.19 6.86 9.71
N GLU A 460 -8.25 7.81 8.79
CA GLU A 460 -8.26 9.24 9.10
C GLU A 460 -9.49 9.93 8.52
N SER A 461 -9.95 10.98 9.19
CA SER A 461 -11.09 11.78 8.72
C SER A 461 -10.93 13.26 9.03
N GLY A 462 -11.54 14.10 8.21
CA GLY A 462 -11.50 15.54 8.37
C GLY A 462 -12.46 16.26 7.45
N THR A 463 -12.33 17.57 7.36
CA THR A 463 -13.12 18.39 6.43
C THR A 463 -12.20 19.23 5.56
N THR A 464 -12.62 19.46 4.32
CA THR A 464 -11.90 20.36 3.42
C THR A 464 -11.90 21.81 3.93
N ASP A 465 -10.81 22.53 3.67
CA ASP A 465 -10.70 23.95 3.97
C ASP A 465 -11.32 24.84 2.89
N GLY A 466 -11.17 26.17 3.01
CA GLY A 466 -11.70 27.14 2.03
C GLY A 466 -11.11 27.04 0.61
N SER A 467 -10.07 26.24 0.41
CA SER A 467 -9.51 25.90 -0.90
C SER A 467 -9.99 24.55 -1.43
N GLY A 468 -10.90 23.88 -0.70
CA GLY A 468 -11.40 22.55 -1.05
C GLY A 468 -10.42 21.44 -0.72
N SER A 469 -9.40 21.69 0.10
CA SER A 469 -8.33 20.73 0.37
C SER A 469 -8.42 20.14 1.78
N TYR A 470 -8.13 18.84 1.90
CA TYR A 470 -7.83 18.14 3.15
C TYR A 470 -6.49 17.41 2.97
N VAL A 471 -5.58 17.52 3.95
CA VAL A 471 -4.25 16.91 3.87
C VAL A 471 -4.04 16.03 5.10
N VAL A 472 -3.51 14.83 4.87
CA VAL A 472 -3.21 13.84 5.90
C VAL A 472 -1.89 13.14 5.58
N ASP A 473 -1.17 12.69 6.61
CA ASP A 473 -0.04 11.77 6.43
C ASP A 473 -0.60 10.34 6.42
N ALA A 474 -0.43 9.63 5.31
CA ALA A 474 -0.94 8.28 5.10
C ALA A 474 0.22 7.28 4.99
N PHE A 475 0.06 6.07 5.53
CA PHE A 475 1.01 4.99 5.31
C PHE A 475 1.11 4.65 3.83
N LEU A 476 2.25 4.12 3.36
CA LEU A 476 2.39 3.73 1.97
C LEU A 476 1.49 2.53 1.66
N GLY A 477 0.69 2.65 0.61
CA GLY A 477 -0.29 1.63 0.23
C GLY A 477 -1.49 2.16 -0.53
N GLN A 478 -2.47 1.28 -0.71
CA GLN A 478 -3.75 1.59 -1.37
C GLN A 478 -4.74 2.15 -0.37
N HIS A 479 -5.39 3.25 -0.75
CA HIS A 479 -6.37 3.95 0.07
C HIS A 479 -7.67 4.13 -0.68
N LYS A 480 -8.78 3.94 0.01
CA LYS A 480 -10.10 4.33 -0.42
C LYS A 480 -10.43 5.66 0.25
N ILE A 481 -10.82 6.64 -0.55
CA ILE A 481 -11.16 7.98 -0.08
C ILE A 481 -12.62 8.23 -0.42
N THR A 482 -13.40 8.61 0.57
CA THR A 482 -14.79 9.02 0.40
C THR A 482 -14.92 10.46 0.83
N ALA A 483 -15.38 11.32 -0.09
CA ALA A 483 -15.72 12.70 0.19
C ALA A 483 -17.24 12.88 0.12
N GLU A 484 -17.81 13.60 1.07
CA GLU A 484 -19.25 13.76 1.24
C GLU A 484 -19.61 15.22 1.51
N THR A 485 -20.75 15.63 0.97
CA THR A 485 -21.45 16.87 1.26
C THR A 485 -22.84 16.52 1.79
N ASP A 486 -23.64 17.51 2.17
CA ASP A 486 -25.03 17.26 2.61
C ASP A 486 -25.91 16.65 1.50
N SER A 487 -25.56 16.89 0.23
CA SER A 487 -26.36 16.50 -0.93
C SER A 487 -25.88 15.23 -1.64
N ASP A 488 -24.57 14.96 -1.63
CA ASP A 488 -23.97 13.89 -2.43
C ASP A 488 -22.62 13.42 -1.87
N SER A 489 -22.18 12.22 -2.30
CA SER A 489 -20.89 11.64 -1.96
C SER A 489 -20.21 10.97 -3.14
N ALA A 490 -18.87 10.99 -3.12
CA ALA A 490 -18.04 10.33 -4.12
C ALA A 490 -16.89 9.57 -3.46
N THR A 491 -16.57 8.41 -4.02
CA THR A 491 -15.47 7.56 -3.57
C THR A 491 -14.47 7.36 -4.70
N THR A 492 -13.18 7.41 -4.37
CA THR A 492 -12.08 7.04 -5.27
C THR A 492 -11.05 6.18 -4.54
N SER A 493 -10.15 5.56 -5.30
CA SER A 493 -9.00 4.84 -4.76
C SER A 493 -7.70 5.48 -5.25
N VAL A 494 -6.70 5.54 -4.38
CA VAL A 494 -5.38 6.10 -4.69
C VAL A 494 -4.28 5.30 -3.98
N ALA A 495 -3.15 5.14 -4.66
CA ALA A 495 -1.94 4.57 -4.08
C ALA A 495 -1.02 5.71 -3.59
N VAL A 496 -0.59 5.64 -2.34
CA VAL A 496 0.50 6.47 -1.82
C VAL A 496 1.76 5.61 -1.84
N THR A 497 2.70 5.92 -2.74
CA THR A 497 3.88 5.06 -3.00
C THR A 497 5.21 5.77 -2.75
N ASP A 498 5.20 7.03 -2.32
CA ASP A 498 6.42 7.82 -2.08
C ASP A 498 6.28 8.59 -0.77
N SER A 499 7.20 8.36 0.15
CA SER A 499 7.26 9.03 1.45
C SER A 499 7.86 10.44 1.38
N SER A 500 8.53 10.79 0.28
CA SER A 500 9.17 12.10 0.10
C SER A 500 8.30 13.15 -0.61
N GLY A 501 7.21 12.70 -1.25
CA GLY A 501 6.32 13.51 -2.07
C GLY A 501 4.94 13.77 -1.44
N THR A 502 4.16 14.61 -2.13
CA THR A 502 2.73 14.73 -1.89
C THR A 502 1.98 14.02 -3.02
N THR A 503 1.18 13.03 -2.66
CA THR A 503 0.21 12.42 -3.57
C THR A 503 -1.05 13.29 -3.56
N THR A 504 -1.46 13.79 -4.72
CA THR A 504 -2.69 14.59 -4.83
C THR A 504 -3.76 13.81 -5.56
N VAL A 505 -4.98 13.82 -5.02
CA VAL A 505 -6.15 13.21 -5.62
C VAL A 505 -7.31 14.21 -5.60
N THR A 506 -7.95 14.38 -6.75
CA THR A 506 -9.12 15.25 -6.89
C THR A 506 -10.38 14.39 -6.94
N ILE A 507 -11.36 14.72 -6.11
CA ILE A 507 -12.68 14.10 -6.06
C ILE A 507 -13.71 15.14 -6.50
N THR A 508 -14.48 14.79 -7.53
CA THR A 508 -15.61 15.62 -8.00
C THR A 508 -16.90 15.11 -7.38
N ILE A 509 -17.64 15.98 -6.70
CA ILE A 509 -18.98 15.69 -6.16
C ILE A 509 -20.01 16.49 -6.94
N ASP A 510 -21.17 15.90 -7.22
CA ASP A 510 -22.30 16.63 -7.79
C ASP A 510 -23.00 17.42 -6.68
N ALA A 511 -22.34 18.49 -6.24
CA ALA A 511 -22.87 19.43 -5.27
C ALA A 511 -23.83 20.44 -5.93
N SER A 512 -24.74 19.96 -6.79
CA SER A 512 -25.85 20.75 -7.32
C SER A 512 -26.81 21.12 -6.17
N GLY A 513 -26.41 22.10 -5.37
CA GLY A 513 -27.15 22.51 -4.17
C GLY A 513 -26.48 23.55 -3.27
N THR A 514 -25.27 24.03 -3.58
CA THR A 514 -24.59 25.01 -2.70
C THR A 514 -24.08 26.29 -3.39
N GLY A 515 -24.48 26.56 -4.64
CA GLY A 515 -23.89 27.63 -5.45
C GLY A 515 -24.80 28.80 -5.87
N ASP A 516 -25.99 28.54 -6.42
CA ASP A 516 -26.69 29.56 -7.22
C ASP A 516 -28.12 29.90 -6.76
N GLU A 517 -28.70 29.18 -5.80
CA GLU A 517 -30.11 29.35 -5.43
C GLU A 517 -30.28 29.67 -3.94
N LEU A 518 -31.06 30.72 -3.64
CA LEU A 518 -31.51 31.04 -2.29
C LEU A 518 -32.93 30.51 -2.10
N VAL A 519 -33.05 29.30 -1.55
CA VAL A 519 -34.34 28.72 -1.16
C VAL A 519 -34.96 29.58 -0.05
N VAL A 520 -36.10 30.19 -0.35
CA VAL A 520 -36.85 31.01 0.59
C VAL A 520 -37.75 30.11 1.44
N ASN A 521 -38.48 29.19 0.80
CA ASN A 521 -39.32 28.20 1.45
C ASN A 521 -39.60 27.00 0.53
N ASP A 522 -39.36 25.76 0.98
CA ASP A 522 -39.64 24.52 0.23
C ASP A 522 -40.83 23.71 0.77
N TYR A 523 -41.43 24.16 1.88
CA TYR A 523 -42.59 23.54 2.52
C TYR A 523 -42.44 22.03 2.82
N ASP A 524 -41.21 21.53 3.02
CA ASP A 524 -40.91 20.12 3.32
C ASP A 524 -41.42 19.66 4.71
N GLY A 525 -41.79 20.64 5.55
CA GLY A 525 -42.27 20.46 6.93
C GLY A 525 -41.31 20.98 8.01
N SER A 526 -40.14 21.52 7.63
CA SER A 526 -39.08 21.96 8.52
C SER A 526 -38.36 23.23 8.00
N PRO A 527 -38.78 24.44 8.41
CA PRO A 527 -39.67 24.70 9.53
C PRO A 527 -41.16 24.58 9.17
N ALA A 528 -42.00 24.32 10.19
CA ALA A 528 -43.44 24.14 9.97
C ALA A 528 -44.12 25.45 9.52
N TRP A 529 -44.90 25.38 8.44
CA TRP A 529 -45.79 26.46 8.02
C TRP A 529 -47.08 26.55 8.86
N PRO A 530 -47.59 27.75 9.16
CA PRO A 530 -46.90 29.04 9.07
C PRO A 530 -46.00 29.27 10.31
N GLY A 531 -44.98 30.11 10.16
CA GLY A 531 -44.12 30.47 11.28
C GLY A 531 -42.80 31.04 10.82
N THR A 532 -41.88 30.14 10.48
CA THR A 532 -40.53 30.46 10.03
C THR A 532 -40.28 29.78 8.68
N ASN A 533 -39.59 30.43 7.75
CA ASN A 533 -39.15 29.84 6.49
C ASN A 533 -37.69 29.37 6.55
N ASP A 534 -37.16 28.82 5.45
CA ASP A 534 -35.80 28.24 5.41
C ASP A 534 -34.68 29.26 5.60
N LEU A 535 -34.99 30.55 5.43
CA LEU A 535 -34.09 31.66 5.78
C LEU A 535 -34.09 32.02 7.28
N GLY A 536 -34.87 31.30 8.10
CA GLY A 536 -35.08 31.64 9.50
C GLY A 536 -35.92 32.89 9.73
N GLN A 537 -36.63 33.37 8.71
CA GLN A 537 -37.45 34.59 8.75
C GLN A 537 -38.93 34.27 8.89
N TRP A 538 -39.72 35.27 9.31
CA TRP A 538 -41.16 35.06 9.51
C TRP A 538 -41.88 34.81 8.18
N CYS A 539 -42.73 33.77 8.17
CA CYS A 539 -43.59 33.45 7.05
C CYS A 539 -45.03 33.20 7.50
N GLY A 540 -45.99 33.44 6.61
CA GLY A 540 -47.38 33.09 6.88
C GLY A 540 -48.37 33.60 5.85
N GLY A 541 -49.62 33.18 6.03
CA GLY A 541 -50.73 33.60 5.20
C GLY A 541 -52.04 33.70 5.96
N GLY A 542 -53.08 34.16 5.28
CA GLY A 542 -54.40 34.31 5.88
C GLY A 542 -55.47 34.69 4.87
N SER A 543 -56.73 34.64 5.33
CA SER A 543 -57.92 34.94 4.55
C SER A 543 -58.21 33.98 3.39
N PHE A 544 -57.56 32.81 3.37
CA PHE A 544 -57.91 31.69 2.51
C PHE A 544 -59.09 30.89 3.10
N GLN A 545 -59.79 30.13 2.27
CA GLN A 545 -60.86 29.20 2.70
C GLN A 545 -60.31 28.14 3.66
N ASN A 546 -59.07 27.70 3.47
CA ASN A 546 -58.34 26.83 4.38
C ASN A 546 -57.46 27.59 5.40
N GLY A 547 -57.86 28.83 5.77
CA GLY A 547 -57.22 29.61 6.83
C GLY A 547 -55.96 30.34 6.36
N SER A 548 -54.80 29.83 6.77
CA SER A 548 -53.46 30.33 6.37
C SER A 548 -52.83 29.52 5.24
N GLY A 549 -53.58 28.59 4.64
CA GLY A 549 -53.03 27.51 3.82
C GLY A 549 -52.65 26.30 4.67
N SER A 550 -52.48 25.15 4.01
CA SER A 550 -52.11 23.89 4.64
C SER A 550 -51.05 23.18 3.82
N VAL A 551 -49.99 22.70 4.46
CA VAL A 551 -48.97 21.89 3.79
C VAL A 551 -49.46 20.45 3.66
N SER A 552 -49.39 19.90 2.44
CA SER A 552 -49.71 18.51 2.14
C SER A 552 -48.74 17.98 1.09
N ASN A 553 -48.12 16.82 1.36
CA ASN A 553 -47.14 16.18 0.47
C ASN A 553 -45.96 17.11 0.08
N GLY A 554 -45.43 17.88 1.03
CA GLY A 554 -44.29 18.77 0.78
C GLY A 554 -44.63 20.03 -0.02
N ALA A 555 -45.90 20.42 -0.10
CA ALA A 555 -46.33 21.62 -0.81
C ALA A 555 -47.37 22.41 -0.02
N LEU A 556 -47.27 23.74 -0.04
CA LEU A 556 -48.27 24.64 0.51
C LEU A 556 -49.49 24.72 -0.42
N VAL A 557 -50.64 24.31 0.08
CA VAL A 557 -51.93 24.43 -0.61
C VAL A 557 -52.70 25.62 -0.04
N VAL A 558 -53.08 26.57 -0.90
CA VAL A 558 -53.95 27.70 -0.55
C VAL A 558 -55.24 27.66 -1.37
N GLU A 559 -56.38 27.73 -0.70
CA GLU A 559 -57.71 27.77 -1.33
C GLU A 559 -58.25 29.20 -1.24
N TYR A 560 -58.36 29.92 -2.35
CA TYR A 560 -58.77 31.32 -2.37
C TYR A 560 -60.13 31.52 -3.04
N ASP A 561 -60.89 32.51 -2.57
CA ASP A 561 -62.19 32.92 -3.11
C ASP A 561 -62.30 34.44 -3.00
N ASP A 562 -61.79 35.12 -4.02
CA ASP A 562 -61.62 36.58 -4.08
C ASP A 562 -60.99 37.16 -2.79
N GLY A 563 -60.02 36.43 -2.23
CA GLY A 563 -59.42 36.79 -0.96
C GLY A 563 -58.32 35.82 -0.54
N GLY A 564 -57.28 36.40 0.06
CA GLY A 564 -56.11 35.66 0.52
C GLY A 564 -54.84 36.50 0.45
N TRP A 565 -53.90 36.20 1.33
CA TRP A 565 -52.53 36.70 1.23
C TRP A 565 -51.56 35.68 1.82
N LEU A 566 -50.37 35.60 1.25
CA LEU A 566 -49.22 34.92 1.81
C LEU A 566 -47.99 35.83 1.73
N GLN A 567 -47.08 35.67 2.67
CA GLN A 567 -45.86 36.47 2.75
C GLN A 567 -44.70 35.63 3.26
N GLU A 568 -43.57 35.75 2.58
CA GLU A 568 -42.26 35.21 2.95
C GLU A 568 -41.31 36.37 3.24
N GLN A 569 -40.81 36.49 4.47
CA GLN A 569 -39.77 37.49 4.76
C GLN A 569 -38.40 37.00 4.29
N ILE A 570 -37.60 37.92 3.77
CA ILE A 570 -36.22 37.68 3.35
C ILE A 570 -35.28 38.48 4.26
N ASN A 571 -35.56 39.78 4.48
CA ASN A 571 -34.82 40.66 5.39
C ASN A 571 -33.28 40.66 5.21
N GLN A 572 -32.79 40.31 4.02
CA GLN A 572 -31.39 40.32 3.64
C GLN A 572 -31.21 40.87 2.22
N ASP A 573 -29.98 41.28 1.91
CA ASP A 573 -29.58 41.70 0.56
C ASP A 573 -29.59 40.48 -0.37
N VAL A 574 -30.26 40.60 -1.51
CA VAL A 574 -30.36 39.55 -2.53
C VAL A 574 -29.96 40.08 -3.91
N SER A 575 -29.07 41.08 -3.95
CA SER A 575 -28.62 41.72 -5.19
C SER A 575 -27.87 40.79 -6.14
N ASP A 576 -27.34 39.68 -5.63
CA ASP A 576 -26.68 38.64 -6.42
C ASP A 576 -27.67 37.77 -7.23
N TYR A 577 -28.96 37.75 -6.85
CA TYR A 577 -29.99 36.97 -7.54
C TYR A 577 -30.79 37.84 -8.52
N SER A 578 -31.05 37.29 -9.70
CA SER A 578 -31.70 37.98 -10.83
C SER A 578 -33.17 37.63 -10.98
N THR A 579 -33.58 36.47 -10.48
CA THR A 579 -34.87 35.86 -10.76
C THR A 579 -35.52 35.38 -9.47
N LEU A 580 -36.84 35.62 -9.34
CA LEU A 580 -37.68 34.92 -8.36
C LEU A 580 -38.36 33.75 -9.07
N VAL A 581 -38.22 32.55 -8.52
CA VAL A 581 -38.88 31.36 -9.07
C VAL A 581 -39.89 30.82 -8.08
N LEU A 582 -41.08 30.51 -8.60
CA LEU A 582 -42.17 29.85 -7.89
C LEU A 582 -42.45 28.51 -8.58
N ASP A 583 -42.21 27.39 -7.90
CA ASP A 583 -42.66 26.08 -8.40
C ASP A 583 -44.10 25.84 -7.96
N VAL A 584 -45.04 26.02 -8.89
CA VAL A 584 -46.47 26.07 -8.55
C VAL A 584 -47.34 25.31 -9.55
N SER A 585 -48.51 24.89 -9.08
CA SER A 585 -49.63 24.45 -9.91
C SER A 585 -50.96 25.00 -9.44
N GLY A 586 -51.87 25.21 -10.37
CA GLY A 586 -53.23 25.65 -10.11
C GLY A 586 -54.25 24.53 -10.34
N ALA A 587 -55.42 24.63 -9.70
CA ALA A 587 -56.49 23.67 -9.91
C ALA A 587 -57.07 23.73 -11.34
N THR A 588 -56.97 24.88 -12.01
CA THR A 588 -57.55 25.12 -13.34
C THR A 588 -56.55 25.54 -14.40
N GLY A 589 -55.40 26.09 -13.99
CA GLY A 589 -54.42 26.70 -14.88
C GLY A 589 -54.83 28.13 -15.28
N GLY A 590 -53.87 29.05 -15.36
CA GLY A 590 -54.09 30.47 -15.63
C GLY A 590 -54.21 31.36 -14.38
N GLU A 591 -54.00 30.80 -13.19
CA GLU A 591 -54.10 31.51 -11.91
C GLU A 591 -53.12 32.70 -11.79
N GLU A 592 -52.08 32.79 -12.63
CA GLU A 592 -51.18 33.96 -12.66
C GLU A 592 -51.91 35.28 -12.96
N SER A 593 -53.08 35.20 -13.61
CA SER A 593 -53.96 36.34 -13.88
C SER A 593 -54.81 36.76 -12.66
N GLU A 594 -54.73 36.03 -11.55
CA GLU A 594 -55.52 36.24 -10.34
C GLU A 594 -54.65 36.54 -9.11
N ILE A 595 -53.32 36.47 -9.26
CA ILE A 595 -52.35 36.61 -8.17
C ILE A 595 -51.56 37.89 -8.36
N SER A 596 -51.55 38.76 -7.36
CA SER A 596 -50.67 39.94 -7.35
C SER A 596 -49.44 39.72 -6.49
N LEU A 597 -48.27 39.80 -7.13
CA LEU A 597 -46.96 39.75 -6.48
C LEU A 597 -46.53 41.16 -6.03
N SER A 598 -45.91 41.24 -4.85
CA SER A 598 -45.19 42.41 -4.36
C SER A 598 -43.86 42.00 -3.74
N MET A 599 -42.77 42.65 -4.16
CA MET A 599 -41.42 42.44 -3.65
C MET A 599 -40.58 43.71 -3.86
N GLY A 600 -39.79 44.12 -2.85
CA GLY A 600 -38.82 45.22 -2.98
C GLY A 600 -39.38 46.53 -3.54
N GLY A 601 -40.63 46.87 -3.23
CA GLY A 601 -41.31 48.06 -3.74
C GLY A 601 -41.97 47.91 -5.11
N ALA A 602 -41.69 46.84 -5.86
CA ALA A 602 -42.44 46.46 -7.05
C ALA A 602 -43.76 45.78 -6.67
N SER A 603 -44.80 45.98 -7.48
CA SER A 603 -46.08 45.28 -7.35
C SER A 603 -46.81 45.23 -8.70
N GLY A 604 -47.36 44.07 -9.03
CA GLY A 604 -48.09 43.83 -10.28
C GLY A 604 -48.90 42.54 -10.21
N LEU A 605 -49.70 42.29 -11.24
CA LEU A 605 -50.32 40.98 -11.47
C LEU A 605 -49.22 40.02 -11.94
N LEU A 606 -49.20 38.77 -11.49
CA LEU A 606 -48.14 37.83 -11.84
C LEU A 606 -48.05 37.63 -13.36
N SER A 607 -49.19 37.60 -14.05
CA SER A 607 -49.29 37.57 -15.52
C SER A 607 -48.65 38.77 -16.23
N ASP A 608 -48.45 39.90 -15.54
CA ASP A 608 -47.79 41.10 -16.09
C ASP A 608 -46.28 41.09 -15.82
N LEU A 609 -45.81 40.24 -14.91
CA LEU A 609 -44.43 40.19 -14.40
C LEU A 609 -43.65 38.98 -14.92
N THR A 610 -44.32 37.99 -15.51
CA THR A 610 -43.70 36.80 -16.09
C THR A 610 -44.26 36.53 -17.50
N SER A 611 -43.48 35.82 -18.33
CA SER A 611 -43.97 35.21 -19.57
C SER A 611 -44.50 33.79 -19.38
N ASP A 612 -44.31 33.22 -18.19
CA ASP A 612 -44.75 31.87 -17.85
C ASP A 612 -46.23 31.86 -17.45
N SER A 613 -46.82 30.67 -17.44
CA SER A 613 -48.22 30.47 -17.07
C SER A 613 -48.33 29.34 -16.07
N ILE A 614 -49.21 29.49 -15.08
CA ILE A 614 -49.49 28.44 -14.11
C ILE A 614 -50.33 27.36 -14.80
N GLY A 615 -49.79 26.14 -14.84
CA GLY A 615 -50.49 24.98 -15.36
C GLY A 615 -51.26 24.19 -14.29
N THR A 616 -51.95 23.13 -14.70
CA THR A 616 -52.60 22.18 -13.78
C THR A 616 -51.64 21.12 -13.20
N SER A 617 -50.35 21.24 -13.51
CA SER A 617 -49.25 20.41 -13.02
C SER A 617 -48.11 21.34 -12.64
N THR A 618 -47.30 20.95 -11.65
CA THR A 618 -46.24 21.83 -11.15
C THR A 618 -45.25 22.20 -12.25
N SER A 619 -44.96 23.49 -12.32
CA SER A 619 -43.97 24.09 -13.20
C SER A 619 -43.42 25.36 -12.58
N SER A 620 -42.20 25.73 -12.95
CA SER A 620 -41.57 26.97 -12.53
C SER A 620 -42.20 28.17 -13.23
N VAL A 621 -42.58 29.17 -12.44
CA VAL A 621 -42.97 30.51 -12.91
C VAL A 621 -41.90 31.49 -12.45
N ALA A 622 -41.15 32.03 -13.41
CA ALA A 622 -40.00 32.88 -13.16
C ALA A 622 -40.34 34.36 -13.36
N VAL A 623 -39.91 35.21 -12.42
CA VAL A 623 -40.04 36.67 -12.48
C VAL A 623 -38.65 37.30 -12.49
N ASP A 624 -38.32 37.98 -13.58
CA ASP A 624 -37.10 38.79 -13.68
C ASP A 624 -37.22 40.01 -12.74
N LEU A 625 -36.37 40.03 -11.71
CA LEU A 625 -36.44 41.01 -10.64
C LEU A 625 -36.06 42.42 -11.12
N GLU A 626 -35.13 42.53 -12.08
CA GLU A 626 -34.72 43.80 -12.64
C GLU A 626 -35.81 44.38 -13.54
N ALA A 627 -36.39 43.56 -14.42
CA ALA A 627 -37.48 43.95 -15.30
C ALA A 627 -38.76 44.33 -14.51
N ALA A 628 -39.03 43.63 -13.40
CA ALA A 628 -40.12 43.95 -12.48
C ALA A 628 -39.86 45.23 -11.65
N GLY A 629 -38.62 45.74 -11.62
CA GLY A 629 -38.25 46.94 -10.87
C GLY A 629 -38.11 46.73 -9.37
N VAL A 630 -37.69 45.54 -8.94
CA VAL A 630 -37.51 45.16 -7.52
C VAL A 630 -36.24 45.79 -6.95
N ASP A 631 -36.35 46.50 -5.82
CA ASP A 631 -35.20 46.87 -4.99
C ASP A 631 -34.72 45.67 -4.16
N ARG A 632 -33.70 44.98 -4.67
CA ARG A 632 -33.07 43.78 -4.09
C ARG A 632 -32.21 44.06 -2.86
N THR A 633 -31.97 45.33 -2.53
CA THR A 633 -31.11 45.74 -1.40
C THR A 633 -31.90 46.18 -0.16
N ALA A 634 -33.23 46.12 -0.21
CA ALA A 634 -34.09 46.61 0.86
C ALA A 634 -33.95 45.77 2.15
N SER A 635 -33.68 46.42 3.28
CA SER A 635 -33.50 45.74 4.58
C SER A 635 -34.77 45.11 5.17
N SER A 636 -35.94 45.35 4.58
CA SER A 636 -37.23 44.76 4.96
C SER A 636 -37.86 44.02 3.78
N LEU A 637 -37.03 43.34 2.99
CA LEU A 637 -37.47 42.63 1.80
C LEU A 637 -38.36 41.44 2.15
N SER A 638 -39.43 41.28 1.39
CA SER A 638 -40.34 40.14 1.50
C SER A 638 -40.98 39.88 0.14
N ILE A 639 -41.30 38.61 -0.13
CA ILE A 639 -42.18 38.21 -1.22
C ILE A 639 -43.61 38.17 -0.67
N ARG A 640 -44.56 38.81 -1.34
CA ARG A 640 -45.97 38.80 -0.95
C ARG A 640 -46.87 38.51 -2.13
N LEU A 641 -47.69 37.46 -2.03
CA LEU A 641 -48.75 37.15 -2.99
C LEU A 641 -50.11 37.51 -2.39
N ASN A 642 -50.94 38.20 -3.16
CA ASN A 642 -52.30 38.61 -2.77
C ASN A 642 -53.31 38.09 -3.81
N PHE A 643 -54.49 37.68 -3.37
CA PHE A 643 -55.49 36.94 -4.17
C PHE A 643 -56.85 37.67 -4.25
N TRP A 644 -56.84 39.01 -4.25
CA TRP A 644 -58.04 39.89 -4.22
C TRP A 644 -58.44 40.40 -5.62
N GLN A 645 -58.22 39.61 -6.66
CA GLN A 645 -58.37 40.00 -8.06
C GLN A 645 -59.61 39.40 -8.75
N GLY A 646 -60.59 38.87 -7.99
CA GLY A 646 -61.88 38.42 -8.51
C GLY A 646 -61.97 36.95 -8.92
N GLY A 647 -61.00 36.10 -8.54
CA GLY A 647 -60.94 34.67 -8.87
C GLY A 647 -61.20 33.72 -7.70
N THR A 648 -61.55 32.46 -7.99
CA THR A 648 -61.75 31.38 -7.00
C THR A 648 -61.02 30.13 -7.49
N SER A 649 -59.94 29.72 -6.84
CA SER A 649 -59.17 28.51 -7.21
C SER A 649 -58.41 27.92 -6.01
N THR A 650 -57.62 26.88 -6.29
CA THR A 650 -56.60 26.33 -5.39
C THR A 650 -55.25 26.46 -6.06
N LEU A 651 -54.26 26.96 -5.31
CA LEU A 651 -52.87 27.01 -5.73
C LEU A 651 -52.04 26.10 -4.82
N THR A 652 -51.19 25.28 -5.41
CA THR A 652 -50.19 24.45 -4.75
C THR A 652 -48.81 25.03 -5.05
N ILE A 653 -48.03 25.31 -4.02
CA ILE A 653 -46.67 25.86 -4.12
C ILE A 653 -45.73 24.83 -3.51
N GLU A 654 -44.82 24.28 -4.32
CA GLU A 654 -43.78 23.35 -3.89
C GLU A 654 -42.57 24.12 -3.37
N GLU A 655 -42.16 25.19 -4.04
CA GLU A 655 -40.98 25.95 -3.63
C GLU A 655 -41.04 27.42 -4.03
N ILE A 656 -40.39 28.27 -3.23
CA ILE A 656 -40.07 29.65 -3.54
C ILE A 656 -38.56 29.83 -3.37
N ARG A 657 -37.85 30.23 -4.43
CA ARG A 657 -36.40 30.48 -4.41
C ARG A 657 -35.99 31.70 -5.23
N LEU A 658 -34.77 32.18 -5.02
CA LEU A 658 -34.12 33.17 -5.88
C LEU A 658 -32.94 32.55 -6.63
N GLU A 659 -32.77 32.91 -7.91
CA GLU A 659 -31.71 32.45 -8.82
C GLU A 659 -30.94 33.63 -9.44
#